data_AF-A0A6V8MWQ6-F1
#
_entry.id   AF-A0A6V8MWQ6-F1
#
_cell.length_a   1.000
_cell.length_b   1.000
_cell.length_c   1.000
_cell.angle_alpha   90.00
_cell.angle_beta   90.00
_cell.angle_gamma   90.00
#
_symmetry.space_group_name_H-M   'P 1'
#
loop_
_entity.id
_entity.type
_entity.pdbx_description
1 polymer ?
#
loop_
_entity_poly.entity_id
_entity_poly.type
_entity_poly.pdbx_seq_one_letter_code
_entity_poly.pdbx_strand_id
1 'polypeptide(L)'
;MKPYHQIFPDAAGATMTLELLAQSGRIPKGSYAFVECYCTSPGCDCRRVALLVLDQKQRQKAMICLGFDGDGPFTGPYLDGSSYQITYAEELLDFCVHTLNARPEWVARMQQRYGEVRELIDGVPYRGAPFPLPGDLFYRAMPAPDLETMLTESVRHGFTPGCPQPTCAAPGGPSGIMRLMELFARAGVSASISILLSLQDELHRHLLADPLAVEELATLLAALGRDEKADHDRVSAALRILSLTLEFYQVEAEGGRPGARQQLQRLQSALVLRVYRERSSMELRLLVTDILLNSRLNLIPELQAICRAGEGDAQGPLYVQAASSEEFVSGVLRHFASTGVTCPFAGAQEILELFSVNDPELRPGLTWELLTADAPFLREIAALLVFNPEPELSREVARMLVAVAGATLTPSTLRRLIMARNWFAEPTRGIVDQTINNARRARVPCAHLEAPGEETVYASCLDGSGGQFFHVIVADQAAYAGCILTLQEGGGLADCTVVRLETRRDREDFVRAARSRRCCLASTGEYLDLRLGMALTAGTEAGRAPGHWLVRTAELLGRDHWKGSVLDPVDTLQQLAEEVEGDRHLRSQSPAGGEEGKGDRHLRSQSPASEEMLALEESGQWHRYRALFGNWRVEGSAVDRVIEAARGAGKTVKAAIVLERLCDQVLEQQRPLLLERLVLQTLWLKAAAGEAPIPWQRMYHVAQAVADEGIALKEIPLAVSIARHSFTAYRKRNENNRQGSGS
;
A
#
# COMPACT_ATOMS: atom_id res chain seq x y z
N MET A 1 13.24 -7.05 -31.04
CA MET A 1 12.10 -7.65 -31.77
C MET A 1 11.88 -6.86 -33.05
N LYS A 2 11.38 -7.48 -34.13
CA LYS A 2 11.10 -6.82 -35.41
C LYS A 2 9.62 -6.97 -35.80
N PRO A 3 9.00 -5.95 -36.42
CA PRO A 3 7.65 -6.05 -36.96
C PRO A 3 7.51 -7.22 -37.95
N TYR A 4 6.39 -7.94 -37.88
CA TYR A 4 6.14 -9.12 -38.71
C TYR A 4 6.25 -8.82 -40.22
N HIS A 5 5.69 -7.70 -40.69
CA HIS A 5 5.78 -7.26 -42.08
C HIS A 5 7.21 -6.92 -42.55
N GLN A 6 8.16 -6.69 -41.62
CA GLN A 6 9.58 -6.53 -41.97
C GLN A 6 10.30 -7.88 -42.08
N ILE A 7 9.77 -8.92 -41.43
CA ILE A 7 10.27 -10.29 -41.52
C ILE A 7 9.71 -10.97 -42.77
N PHE A 8 8.42 -10.74 -43.06
CA PHE A 8 7.69 -11.22 -44.22
C PHE A 8 7.12 -10.03 -45.00
N PRO A 9 7.86 -9.47 -45.98
CA PRO A 9 7.47 -8.27 -46.72
C PRO A 9 6.13 -8.37 -47.47
N ASP A 10 5.75 -9.59 -47.88
CA ASP A 10 4.51 -9.86 -48.61
C ASP A 10 3.29 -10.04 -47.69
N ALA A 11 3.49 -10.03 -46.37
CA ALA A 11 2.40 -10.13 -45.41
C ALA A 11 1.64 -8.81 -45.26
N ALA A 12 0.32 -8.91 -45.06
CA ALA A 12 -0.52 -7.76 -44.76
C ALA A 12 0.00 -6.97 -43.53
N GLY A 13 -0.23 -5.65 -43.54
CA GLY A 13 0.20 -4.69 -42.51
C GLY A 13 -0.44 -4.90 -41.13
N ALA A 14 -0.63 -3.81 -40.36
CA ALA A 14 -1.16 -3.89 -38.99
C ALA A 14 -2.42 -4.76 -38.89
N THR A 15 -2.40 -5.73 -37.97
CA THR A 15 -3.42 -6.78 -37.89
C THR A 15 -4.69 -6.32 -37.18
N MET A 16 -4.57 -5.33 -36.29
CA MET A 16 -5.69 -4.77 -35.55
C MET A 16 -5.63 -3.25 -35.63
N THR A 17 -6.75 -2.64 -35.97
CA THR A 17 -6.92 -1.20 -36.00
C THR A 17 -8.07 -0.79 -35.10
N LEU A 18 -7.82 0.23 -34.29
CA LEU A 18 -8.82 0.93 -33.50
C LEU A 18 -9.17 2.22 -34.23
N GLU A 19 -10.39 2.30 -34.74
CA GLU A 19 -10.94 3.49 -35.37
C GLU A 19 -11.84 4.23 -34.38
N LEU A 20 -11.40 5.41 -33.95
CA LEU A 20 -12.17 6.29 -33.08
C LEU A 20 -12.76 7.43 -33.89
N LEU A 21 -14.09 7.41 -34.09
CA LEU A 21 -14.84 8.46 -34.79
C LEU A 21 -15.00 9.75 -33.94
N ALA A 22 -14.94 9.59 -32.61
CA ALA A 22 -14.91 10.63 -31.60
C ALA A 22 -13.90 10.27 -30.50
N GLN A 23 -13.52 11.24 -29.67
CA GLN A 23 -12.65 10.99 -28.51
C GLN A 23 -13.33 9.98 -27.56
N SER A 24 -12.58 8.96 -27.15
CA SER A 24 -13.04 7.94 -26.20
C SER A 24 -12.11 7.95 -24.98
N GLY A 25 -12.62 8.39 -23.83
CA GLY A 25 -11.80 8.68 -22.66
C GLY A 25 -10.75 9.76 -22.98
N ARG A 26 -9.47 9.45 -22.75
CA ARG A 26 -8.35 10.33 -23.13
C ARG A 26 -7.75 10.02 -24.48
N ILE A 27 -8.20 8.97 -25.17
CA ILE A 27 -7.69 8.61 -26.50
C ILE A 27 -8.28 9.57 -27.53
N PRO A 28 -7.45 10.39 -28.22
CA PRO A 28 -7.94 11.30 -29.25
C PRO A 28 -8.66 10.57 -30.38
N LYS A 29 -9.51 11.31 -31.11
CA LYS A 29 -10.07 10.85 -32.38
C LYS A 29 -8.94 10.47 -33.35
N GLY A 30 -9.03 9.29 -33.98
CA GLY A 30 -8.07 8.85 -34.99
C GLY A 30 -8.05 7.33 -35.17
N SER A 31 -7.20 6.90 -36.11
CA SER A 31 -6.88 5.49 -36.33
C SER A 31 -5.61 5.11 -35.58
N TYR A 32 -5.66 3.99 -34.86
CA TYR A 32 -4.54 3.42 -34.12
C TYR A 32 -4.29 1.99 -34.57
N ALA A 33 -3.08 1.72 -35.05
CA ALA A 33 -2.67 0.43 -35.59
C ALA A 33 -1.82 -0.33 -34.57
N PHE A 34 -2.18 -1.58 -34.29
CA PHE A 34 -1.41 -2.50 -33.45
C PHE A 34 -0.55 -3.40 -34.34
N VAL A 35 0.75 -3.14 -34.35
CA VAL A 35 1.73 -3.85 -35.19
C VAL A 35 2.44 -4.91 -34.36
N GLU A 36 2.32 -6.17 -34.78
CA GLU A 36 2.95 -7.31 -34.12
C GLU A 36 4.46 -7.34 -34.39
N CYS A 37 5.25 -7.45 -33.33
CA CYS A 37 6.69 -7.54 -33.35
C CYS A 37 7.17 -8.84 -32.68
N TYR A 38 8.08 -9.55 -33.33
CA TYR A 38 8.56 -10.87 -32.90
C TYR A 38 10.07 -10.87 -32.62
N CYS A 39 10.52 -11.79 -31.76
CA CYS A 39 11.95 -12.02 -31.55
C CYS A 39 12.57 -12.55 -32.85
N THR A 40 13.80 -12.13 -33.17
CA THR A 40 14.56 -12.61 -34.33
C THR A 40 15.94 -13.13 -33.93
N SER A 41 16.15 -13.38 -32.63
CA SER A 41 17.37 -14.00 -32.14
C SER A 41 17.33 -15.50 -32.47
N PRO A 42 18.39 -16.07 -33.08
CA PRO A 42 18.48 -17.51 -33.32
C PRO A 42 18.40 -18.31 -32.03
N GLY A 43 17.64 -19.41 -32.03
CA GLY A 43 17.51 -20.33 -30.89
C GLY A 43 16.71 -19.80 -29.69
N CYS A 44 16.16 -18.59 -29.76
CA CYS A 44 15.37 -18.00 -28.69
C CYS A 44 13.91 -18.49 -28.74
N ASP A 45 13.40 -19.10 -27.66
CA ASP A 45 11.98 -19.46 -27.54
C ASP A 45 11.28 -18.66 -26.43
N CYS A 46 11.30 -17.33 -26.55
CA CYS A 46 10.73 -16.46 -25.53
C CYS A 46 9.20 -16.46 -25.46
N ARG A 47 8.50 -17.05 -26.44
CA ARG A 47 7.03 -17.20 -26.53
C ARG A 47 6.26 -15.91 -26.22
N ARG A 48 6.75 -14.80 -26.80
CA ARG A 48 6.23 -13.44 -26.62
C ARG A 48 6.00 -12.74 -27.95
N VAL A 49 5.06 -11.79 -27.93
CA VAL A 49 4.84 -10.78 -28.96
C VAL A 49 4.84 -9.40 -28.31
N ALA A 50 5.42 -8.42 -29.01
CA ALA A 50 5.27 -7.01 -28.66
C ALA A 50 4.35 -6.34 -29.67
N LEU A 51 3.40 -5.54 -29.20
CA LEU A 51 2.45 -4.79 -30.00
C LEU A 51 2.87 -3.33 -29.98
N LEU A 52 3.39 -2.87 -31.11
CA LEU A 52 3.73 -1.48 -31.35
C LEU A 52 2.47 -0.73 -31.80
N VAL A 53 2.00 0.21 -30.99
CA VAL A 53 0.80 1.01 -31.29
C VAL A 53 1.21 2.29 -32.02
N LEU A 54 0.75 2.45 -33.26
CA LEU A 54 1.04 3.59 -34.12
C LEU A 54 -0.23 4.41 -34.38
N ASP A 55 -0.13 5.74 -34.43
CA ASP A 55 -1.22 6.57 -34.94
C ASP A 55 -1.27 6.61 -36.47
N GLN A 56 -2.30 7.25 -37.03
CA GLN A 56 -2.43 7.53 -38.47
C GLN A 56 -1.22 8.23 -39.11
N LYS A 57 -0.35 8.88 -38.32
CA LYS A 57 0.89 9.53 -38.78
C LYS A 57 2.12 8.64 -38.60
N GLN A 58 1.92 7.33 -38.34
CA GLN A 58 2.97 6.34 -38.09
C GLN A 58 3.85 6.69 -36.87
N ARG A 59 3.33 7.45 -35.90
CA ARG A 59 4.06 7.76 -34.67
C ARG A 59 3.70 6.76 -33.57
N GLN A 60 4.73 6.23 -32.91
CA GLN A 60 4.56 5.37 -31.75
C GLN A 60 3.80 6.09 -30.63
N LYS A 61 2.81 5.40 -30.07
CA LYS A 61 2.00 5.83 -28.92
C LYS A 61 2.19 4.94 -27.71
N ALA A 62 2.32 3.63 -27.94
CA ALA A 62 2.57 2.68 -26.88
C ALA A 62 3.35 1.47 -27.41
N MET A 63 4.01 0.77 -26.49
CA MET A 63 4.57 -0.56 -26.70
C MET A 63 3.98 -1.49 -25.64
N ILE A 64 3.23 -2.50 -26.08
CA ILE A 64 2.54 -3.47 -25.21
C ILE A 64 3.19 -4.84 -25.39
N CYS A 65 3.65 -5.46 -24.32
CA CYS A 65 4.25 -6.80 -24.36
C CYS A 65 3.25 -7.86 -23.89
N LEU A 66 3.20 -8.99 -24.59
CA LEU A 66 2.32 -10.11 -24.30
C LEU A 66 3.08 -11.44 -24.38
N GLY A 67 3.04 -12.22 -23.29
CA GLY A 67 3.43 -13.63 -23.29
C GLY A 67 2.27 -14.54 -23.71
N PHE A 68 2.57 -15.60 -24.45
CA PHE A 68 1.56 -16.59 -24.85
C PHE A 68 1.25 -17.62 -23.77
N ASP A 69 2.13 -17.75 -22.78
CA ASP A 69 1.95 -18.68 -21.67
C ASP A 69 1.13 -18.00 -20.55
N GLY A 70 0.24 -18.77 -19.91
CA GLY A 70 -0.67 -18.28 -18.88
C GLY A 70 -0.02 -18.13 -17.49
N ASP A 71 1.22 -18.58 -17.38
CA ASP A 71 2.05 -18.57 -16.19
C ASP A 71 3.46 -18.06 -16.51
N GLY A 72 4.12 -17.57 -15.46
CA GLY A 72 5.47 -17.05 -15.55
C GLY A 72 5.57 -15.53 -15.59
N PRO A 73 6.80 -15.03 -15.63
CA PRO A 73 7.09 -13.63 -15.34
C PRO A 73 6.63 -12.64 -16.41
N PHE A 74 6.54 -13.08 -17.67
CA PHE A 74 6.09 -12.26 -18.78
C PHE A 74 4.61 -12.43 -19.09
N THR A 75 3.83 -12.94 -18.14
CA THR A 75 2.36 -13.03 -18.27
C THR A 75 1.82 -11.62 -18.47
N GLY A 76 1.40 -11.33 -19.70
CA GLY A 76 0.91 -10.02 -20.13
C GLY A 76 -0.58 -10.04 -20.47
N PRO A 77 -1.12 -8.95 -21.03
CA PRO A 77 -0.41 -7.80 -21.60
C PRO A 77 0.01 -6.73 -20.58
N TYR A 78 1.14 -6.05 -20.82
CA TYR A 78 1.64 -4.92 -20.01
C TYR A 78 2.33 -3.86 -20.87
N LEU A 79 2.44 -2.61 -20.38
CA LEU A 79 3.21 -1.55 -21.04
C LEU A 79 4.71 -1.75 -20.80
N ASP A 80 5.51 -1.71 -21.86
CA ASP A 80 6.97 -1.78 -21.76
C ASP A 80 7.55 -0.47 -21.22
N GLY A 81 8.00 -0.48 -19.97
CA GLY A 81 8.59 0.69 -19.30
C GLY A 81 9.93 1.15 -19.90
N SER A 82 10.57 0.35 -20.74
CA SER A 82 11.81 0.72 -21.46
C SER A 82 11.55 1.42 -22.80
N SER A 83 10.29 1.43 -23.26
CA SER A 83 9.86 2.02 -24.52
C SER A 83 9.09 3.33 -24.30
N TYR A 84 9.01 4.18 -25.32
CA TYR A 84 8.18 5.38 -25.27
C TYR A 84 6.70 5.05 -25.09
N GLN A 85 6.07 5.66 -24.09
CA GLN A 85 4.64 5.57 -23.78
C GLN A 85 4.02 6.97 -23.76
N ILE A 86 2.87 7.13 -24.40
CA ILE A 86 2.09 8.38 -24.33
C ILE A 86 1.23 8.41 -23.06
N THR A 87 0.74 9.60 -22.69
CA THR A 87 -0.08 9.83 -21.49
C THR A 87 -1.39 9.03 -21.45
N TYR A 88 -1.90 8.57 -22.60
CA TYR A 88 -3.09 7.73 -22.73
C TYR A 88 -2.75 6.26 -23.11
N ALA A 89 -1.51 5.82 -22.88
CA ALA A 89 -1.08 4.45 -23.21
C ALA A 89 -1.82 3.38 -22.40
N GLU A 90 -2.22 3.68 -21.17
CA GLU A 90 -3.02 2.77 -20.32
C GLU A 90 -4.39 2.48 -20.94
N GLU A 91 -5.08 3.48 -21.50
CA GLU A 91 -6.38 3.26 -22.16
C GLU A 91 -6.23 2.47 -23.47
N LEU A 92 -5.08 2.61 -24.16
CA LEU A 92 -4.74 1.76 -25.31
C LEU A 92 -4.46 0.30 -24.89
N LEU A 93 -3.85 0.10 -23.72
CA LEU A 93 -3.68 -1.22 -23.12
C LEU A 93 -5.02 -1.84 -22.74
N ASP A 94 -5.93 -1.08 -22.15
CA ASP A 94 -7.28 -1.56 -21.81
C ASP A 94 -8.06 -1.99 -23.05
N PHE A 95 -7.98 -1.21 -24.14
CA PHE A 95 -8.55 -1.62 -25.43
C PHE A 95 -7.91 -2.92 -25.94
N CYS A 96 -6.59 -3.05 -25.84
CA CYS A 96 -5.89 -4.27 -26.22
C CYS A 96 -6.37 -5.47 -25.40
N VAL A 97 -6.48 -5.34 -24.08
CA VAL A 97 -6.98 -6.38 -23.16
C VAL A 97 -8.40 -6.79 -23.54
N HIS A 98 -9.30 -5.83 -23.73
CA HIS A 98 -10.67 -6.11 -24.14
C HIS A 98 -10.71 -6.88 -25.46
N THR A 99 -9.91 -6.46 -26.43
CA THR A 99 -9.84 -7.08 -27.76
C THR A 99 -9.28 -8.50 -27.70
N LEU A 100 -8.22 -8.74 -26.90
CA LEU A 100 -7.64 -10.08 -26.70
C LEU A 100 -8.67 -11.06 -26.13
N ASN A 101 -9.50 -10.62 -25.19
CA ASN A 101 -10.54 -11.44 -24.57
C ASN A 101 -11.77 -11.62 -25.47
N ALA A 102 -12.14 -10.61 -26.25
CA ALA A 102 -13.30 -10.66 -27.13
C ALA A 102 -13.03 -11.40 -28.47
N ARG A 103 -11.76 -11.48 -28.89
CA ARG A 103 -11.33 -12.02 -30.19
C ARG A 103 -10.21 -13.07 -30.03
N PRO A 104 -10.52 -14.28 -29.55
CA PRO A 104 -9.53 -15.34 -29.36
C PRO A 104 -8.80 -15.71 -30.67
N GLU A 105 -9.43 -15.52 -31.83
CA GLU A 105 -8.80 -15.71 -33.15
C GLU A 105 -7.61 -14.78 -33.41
N TRP A 106 -7.53 -13.62 -32.74
CA TRP A 106 -6.37 -12.74 -32.83
C TRP A 106 -5.16 -13.35 -32.14
N VAL A 107 -5.36 -13.96 -30.97
CA VAL A 107 -4.32 -14.68 -30.23
C VAL A 107 -3.84 -15.91 -31.01
N ALA A 108 -4.78 -16.69 -31.55
CA ALA A 108 -4.48 -17.85 -32.39
C ALA A 108 -3.52 -17.50 -33.55
N ARG A 109 -3.80 -16.36 -34.21
CA ARG A 109 -2.98 -15.84 -35.29
C ARG A 109 -1.60 -15.40 -34.81
N MET A 110 -1.52 -14.71 -33.66
CA MET A 110 -0.24 -14.29 -33.10
C MET A 110 0.66 -15.48 -32.75
N GLN A 111 0.07 -16.57 -32.24
CA GLN A 111 0.76 -17.84 -31.96
C GLN A 111 1.22 -18.52 -33.27
N GLN A 112 0.37 -18.58 -34.30
CA GLN A 112 0.74 -19.11 -35.61
C GLN A 112 1.93 -18.34 -36.21
N ARG A 113 1.84 -17.01 -36.24
CA ARG A 113 2.90 -16.13 -36.76
C ARG A 113 4.19 -16.23 -35.97
N TYR A 114 4.12 -16.44 -34.66
CA TYR A 114 5.30 -16.76 -33.86
C TYR A 114 5.99 -18.02 -34.36
N GLY A 115 5.22 -19.10 -34.61
CA GLY A 115 5.72 -20.35 -35.18
C GLY A 115 6.40 -20.15 -36.53
N GLU A 116 5.79 -19.40 -37.44
CA GLU A 116 6.35 -19.06 -38.76
C GLU A 116 7.67 -18.26 -38.63
N VAL A 117 7.74 -17.31 -37.70
CA VAL A 117 8.97 -16.55 -37.42
C VAL A 117 10.06 -17.45 -36.85
N ARG A 118 9.73 -18.40 -35.95
CA ARG A 118 10.71 -19.36 -35.44
C ARG A 118 11.22 -20.29 -36.53
N GLU A 119 10.34 -20.79 -37.38
CA GLU A 119 10.71 -21.65 -38.51
C GLU A 119 11.64 -20.93 -39.51
N LEU A 120 11.37 -19.67 -39.83
CA LEU A 120 12.21 -18.86 -40.71
C LEU A 120 13.60 -18.59 -40.08
N ILE A 121 13.64 -18.21 -38.80
CA ILE A 121 14.89 -17.79 -38.13
C ILE A 121 15.78 -18.98 -37.77
N ASP A 122 15.20 -20.09 -37.33
CA ASP A 122 15.93 -21.28 -36.89
C ASP A 122 16.14 -22.30 -38.03
N GLY A 123 15.48 -22.13 -39.17
CA GLY A 123 15.60 -22.98 -40.36
C GLY A 123 15.03 -24.39 -40.18
N VAL A 124 14.25 -24.62 -39.11
CA VAL A 124 13.61 -25.89 -38.77
C VAL A 124 12.19 -25.64 -38.27
N PRO A 125 11.23 -26.56 -38.47
CA PRO A 125 9.87 -26.41 -37.95
C PRO A 125 9.87 -26.19 -36.43
N TYR A 126 9.01 -25.30 -35.94
CA TYR A 126 8.91 -25.01 -34.50
C TYR A 126 8.55 -26.26 -33.70
N ARG A 127 9.37 -26.60 -32.68
CA ARG A 127 9.21 -27.78 -31.81
C ARG A 127 8.98 -27.43 -30.32
N GLY A 128 8.57 -26.21 -30.02
CA GLY A 128 8.28 -25.80 -28.65
C GLY A 128 7.04 -26.47 -28.07
N ALA A 129 6.76 -26.21 -26.78
CA ALA A 129 5.56 -26.69 -26.12
C ALA A 129 4.28 -26.22 -26.87
N PRO A 130 3.18 -26.98 -26.83
CA PRO A 130 1.92 -26.51 -27.41
C PRO A 130 1.52 -25.18 -26.77
N PHE A 131 0.98 -24.25 -27.57
CA PHE A 131 0.39 -23.04 -27.04
C PHE A 131 -0.96 -23.35 -26.38
N PRO A 132 -1.38 -22.57 -25.37
CA PRO A 132 -2.75 -22.62 -24.86
C PRO A 132 -3.77 -22.41 -25.98
N LEU A 133 -4.92 -23.08 -25.91
CA LEU A 133 -5.93 -22.95 -26.97
C LEU A 133 -6.53 -21.53 -26.94
N PRO A 134 -6.92 -21.00 -28.11
CA PRO A 134 -7.57 -19.69 -28.17
C PRO A 134 -8.81 -19.62 -27.27
N GLY A 135 -8.79 -18.71 -26.29
CA GLY A 135 -9.86 -18.55 -25.30
C GLY A 135 -9.62 -19.23 -23.94
N ASP A 136 -8.57 -20.06 -23.81
CA ASP A 136 -8.19 -20.67 -22.51
C ASP A 136 -7.61 -19.64 -21.53
N LEU A 137 -6.99 -18.58 -22.06
CA LEU A 137 -6.38 -17.51 -21.28
C LEU A 137 -7.29 -16.29 -21.25
N PHE A 138 -7.54 -15.80 -20.03
CA PHE A 138 -8.20 -14.51 -19.81
C PHE A 138 -7.14 -13.45 -19.50
N TYR A 139 -6.98 -12.50 -20.41
CA TYR A 139 -5.98 -11.45 -20.34
C TYR A 139 -6.44 -10.30 -19.45
N ARG A 140 -5.50 -9.70 -18.71
CA ARG A 140 -5.69 -8.46 -17.95
C ARG A 140 -4.43 -7.62 -18.04
N ALA A 141 -4.56 -6.31 -17.90
CA ALA A 141 -3.40 -5.43 -17.78
C ALA A 141 -2.57 -5.86 -16.55
N MET A 142 -1.30 -6.16 -16.77
CA MET A 142 -0.34 -6.54 -15.74
C MET A 142 0.70 -5.42 -15.59
N PRO A 143 1.32 -5.26 -14.40
CA PRO A 143 2.53 -4.44 -14.29
C PRO A 143 3.66 -5.06 -15.13
N ALA A 144 4.59 -4.23 -15.61
CA ALA A 144 5.79 -4.75 -16.25
C ALA A 144 6.58 -5.63 -15.26
N PRO A 145 7.17 -6.76 -15.72
CA PRO A 145 8.01 -7.59 -14.88
C PRO A 145 9.22 -6.79 -14.37
N ASP A 146 9.64 -7.06 -13.15
CA ASP A 146 10.81 -6.44 -12.56
C ASP A 146 12.10 -6.85 -13.30
N LEU A 147 13.15 -6.04 -13.16
CA LEU A 147 14.39 -6.19 -13.93
C LEU A 147 15.12 -7.50 -13.62
N GLU A 148 15.07 -7.99 -12.37
CA GLU A 148 15.69 -9.27 -11.97
C GLU A 148 15.02 -10.44 -12.68
N THR A 149 13.70 -10.40 -12.74
CA THR A 149 12.87 -11.32 -13.50
C THR A 149 13.17 -11.26 -15.01
N MET A 150 13.34 -10.06 -15.59
CA MET A 150 13.70 -9.89 -17.00
C MET A 150 15.08 -10.45 -17.33
N LEU A 151 16.07 -10.22 -16.46
CA LEU A 151 17.45 -10.68 -16.63
C LEU A 151 17.58 -12.19 -16.44
N THR A 152 16.91 -12.77 -15.43
CA THR A 152 16.91 -14.21 -15.15
C THR A 152 16.38 -15.01 -16.34
N GLU A 153 15.30 -14.54 -16.96
CA GLU A 153 14.75 -15.19 -18.15
C GLU A 153 15.56 -14.92 -19.43
N SER A 154 16.22 -13.76 -19.54
CA SER A 154 17.12 -13.47 -20.66
C SER A 154 18.36 -14.37 -20.64
N VAL A 155 18.82 -14.77 -19.46
CA VAL A 155 19.88 -15.76 -19.26
C VAL A 155 19.39 -17.18 -19.59
N ARG A 156 18.15 -17.53 -19.23
CA ARG A 156 17.54 -18.84 -19.56
C ARG A 156 17.29 -19.05 -21.06
N HIS A 157 16.96 -17.99 -21.80
CA HIS A 157 16.61 -18.06 -23.23
C HIS A 157 17.75 -17.66 -24.19
N GLY A 158 18.99 -17.67 -23.72
CA GLY A 158 20.18 -17.62 -24.57
C GLY A 158 20.48 -16.25 -25.18
N PHE A 159 20.85 -15.28 -24.33
CA PHE A 159 21.62 -14.11 -24.78
C PHE A 159 23.12 -14.38 -24.56
N THR A 160 23.85 -14.69 -25.64
CA THR A 160 25.30 -14.45 -25.69
C THR A 160 25.53 -13.12 -26.38
N PRO A 161 25.67 -11.99 -25.66
CA PRO A 161 26.21 -10.80 -26.27
C PRO A 161 27.69 -11.07 -26.54
N GLY A 162 28.03 -11.17 -27.82
CA GLY A 162 29.40 -11.18 -28.28
C GLY A 162 30.14 -9.98 -27.70
N CYS A 163 31.15 -10.29 -26.89
CA CYS A 163 32.24 -9.42 -26.46
C CYS A 163 32.72 -8.49 -27.60
N PRO A 164 33.20 -7.30 -27.25
CA PRO A 164 34.60 -7.20 -26.83
C PRO A 164 34.66 -7.35 -25.33
N GLN A 165 35.59 -8.19 -24.90
CA GLN A 165 35.80 -8.57 -23.51
C GLN A 165 35.73 -7.32 -22.62
N PRO A 166 34.96 -7.31 -21.51
CA PRO A 166 35.58 -6.78 -20.32
C PRO A 166 36.73 -7.77 -20.08
N THR A 167 37.90 -7.31 -20.48
CA THR A 167 39.19 -7.85 -20.12
C THR A 167 39.07 -8.63 -18.82
N CYS A 168 39.60 -9.86 -18.84
CA CYS A 168 40.08 -10.55 -17.66
C CYS A 168 40.33 -9.55 -16.54
N ALA A 169 39.70 -9.80 -15.38
CA ALA A 169 40.00 -9.14 -14.13
C ALA A 169 41.41 -8.55 -14.18
N ALA A 170 41.50 -7.23 -14.35
CA ALA A 170 42.72 -6.57 -13.98
C ALA A 170 42.89 -6.91 -12.50
N PRO A 171 43.98 -7.57 -12.09
CA PRO A 171 44.22 -7.83 -10.69
C PRO A 171 44.43 -6.45 -10.03
N GLY A 172 43.36 -5.88 -9.46
CA GLY A 172 43.40 -4.57 -8.81
C GLY A 172 42.15 -3.67 -8.90
N GLY A 173 41.03 -4.06 -9.52
CA GLY A 173 39.80 -3.27 -9.47
C GLY A 173 39.01 -3.46 -8.16
N PRO A 174 38.31 -2.42 -7.63
CA PRO A 174 37.53 -2.55 -6.40
C PRO A 174 36.36 -3.52 -6.60
N SER A 175 36.25 -4.51 -5.71
CA SER A 175 35.12 -5.45 -5.59
C SER A 175 34.36 -5.21 -4.28
N GLY A 176 33.18 -5.83 -4.12
CA GLY A 176 32.42 -5.80 -2.86
C GLY A 176 31.83 -4.43 -2.52
N ILE A 177 31.78 -4.10 -1.22
CA ILE A 177 31.26 -2.84 -0.69
C ILE A 177 32.03 -1.63 -1.24
N MET A 178 33.32 -1.78 -1.52
CA MET A 178 34.12 -0.70 -2.11
C MET A 178 33.63 -0.27 -3.50
N ARG A 179 33.22 -1.24 -4.33
CA ARG A 179 32.63 -0.95 -5.65
C ARG A 179 31.29 -0.22 -5.49
N LEU A 180 30.47 -0.64 -4.54
CA LEU A 180 29.18 -0.02 -4.26
C LEU A 180 29.37 1.42 -3.79
N MET A 181 30.32 1.68 -2.89
CA MET A 181 30.67 3.04 -2.46
C MET A 181 31.04 3.93 -3.65
N GLU A 182 31.86 3.46 -4.58
CA GLU A 182 32.21 4.25 -5.78
C GLU A 182 30.99 4.55 -6.65
N LEU A 183 30.04 3.62 -6.76
CA LEU A 183 28.80 3.85 -7.50
C LEU A 183 27.88 4.85 -6.80
N PHE A 184 27.74 4.76 -5.47
CA PHE A 184 26.99 5.72 -4.66
C PHE A 184 27.63 7.12 -4.71
N ALA A 185 28.96 7.21 -4.64
CA ALA A 185 29.68 8.47 -4.76
C ALA A 185 29.52 9.11 -6.14
N ARG A 186 29.59 8.31 -7.22
CA ARG A 186 29.36 8.81 -8.60
C ARG A 186 27.90 9.23 -8.85
N ALA A 187 26.95 8.62 -8.16
CA ALA A 187 25.54 8.98 -8.26
C ALA A 187 25.27 10.34 -7.58
N GLY A 188 25.91 10.60 -6.44
CA GLY A 188 25.78 11.85 -5.70
C GLY A 188 24.37 12.09 -5.13
N VAL A 189 24.15 13.28 -4.57
CA VAL A 189 22.89 13.66 -3.90
C VAL A 189 21.76 13.97 -4.90
N SER A 190 22.09 14.34 -6.14
CA SER A 190 21.15 14.71 -7.21
C SER A 190 20.75 13.56 -8.14
N ALA A 191 21.10 12.31 -7.82
CA ALA A 191 20.69 11.16 -8.60
C ALA A 191 19.16 11.01 -8.63
N SER A 192 18.63 10.57 -9.77
CA SER A 192 17.21 10.23 -9.87
C SER A 192 16.84 9.13 -8.86
N ILE A 193 15.62 9.18 -8.32
CA ILE A 193 15.10 8.19 -7.36
C ILE A 193 15.27 6.76 -7.90
N SER A 194 15.09 6.56 -9.21
CA SER A 194 15.28 5.25 -9.87
C SER A 194 16.70 4.70 -9.73
N ILE A 195 17.72 5.55 -9.85
CA ILE A 195 19.13 5.13 -9.71
C ILE A 195 19.43 4.78 -8.25
N LEU A 196 18.92 5.56 -7.31
CA LEU A 196 19.11 5.33 -5.87
C LEU A 196 18.47 4.02 -5.41
N LEU A 197 17.25 3.72 -5.87
CA LEU A 197 16.57 2.45 -5.60
C LEU A 197 17.34 1.26 -6.21
N SER A 198 17.86 1.41 -7.44
CA SER A 198 18.65 0.34 -8.08
C SER A 198 19.96 0.05 -7.32
N LEU A 199 20.63 1.08 -6.80
CA LEU A 199 21.83 0.93 -5.99
C LEU A 199 21.52 0.32 -4.61
N GLN A 200 20.37 0.64 -4.04
CA GLN A 200 19.87 0.03 -2.81
C GLN A 200 19.56 -1.46 -2.99
N ASP A 201 18.91 -1.84 -4.08
CA ASP A 201 18.62 -3.25 -4.39
C ASP A 201 19.90 -4.08 -4.64
N GLU A 202 20.90 -3.50 -5.29
CA GLU A 202 22.22 -4.14 -5.45
C GLU A 202 22.94 -4.30 -4.11
N LEU A 203 22.87 -3.29 -3.23
CA LEU A 203 23.40 -3.38 -1.87
C LEU A 203 22.72 -4.52 -1.09
N HIS A 204 21.38 -4.60 -1.11
CA HIS A 204 20.65 -5.67 -0.43
C HIS A 204 21.03 -7.06 -0.96
N ARG A 205 21.14 -7.22 -2.29
CA ARG A 205 21.59 -8.48 -2.90
C ARG A 205 23.00 -8.85 -2.44
N HIS A 206 23.91 -7.88 -2.36
CA HIS A 206 25.28 -8.13 -1.90
C HIS A 206 25.32 -8.51 -0.41
N LEU A 207 24.57 -7.82 0.46
CA LEU A 207 24.45 -8.12 1.90
C LEU A 207 23.88 -9.52 2.17
N LEU A 208 23.04 -10.04 1.27
CA LEU A 208 22.49 -11.39 1.35
C LEU A 208 23.44 -12.46 0.81
N ALA A 209 24.23 -12.12 -0.22
CA ALA A 209 25.13 -13.06 -0.87
C ALA A 209 26.46 -13.22 -0.13
N ASP A 210 26.96 -12.17 0.53
CA ASP A 210 28.25 -12.17 1.20
C ASP A 210 28.10 -11.99 2.73
N PRO A 211 28.36 -13.03 3.53
CA PRO A 211 28.27 -12.96 4.99
C PRO A 211 29.33 -12.09 5.66
N LEU A 212 30.33 -11.58 4.90
CA LEU A 212 31.39 -10.68 5.38
C LEU A 212 31.19 -9.21 4.99
N ALA A 213 30.14 -8.89 4.22
CA ALA A 213 29.91 -7.54 3.71
C ALA A 213 29.81 -6.47 4.81
N VAL A 214 29.22 -6.82 5.97
CA VAL A 214 29.11 -5.89 7.11
C VAL A 214 30.47 -5.55 7.75
N GLU A 215 31.42 -6.49 7.73
CA GLU A 215 32.78 -6.29 8.25
C GLU A 215 33.65 -5.54 7.24
N GLU A 216 33.43 -5.79 5.94
CA GLU A 216 34.02 -5.01 4.85
C GLU A 216 33.63 -3.53 4.96
N LEU A 217 32.34 -3.24 5.19
CA LEU A 217 31.83 -1.88 5.36
C LEU A 217 32.47 -1.15 6.55
N ALA A 218 32.54 -1.79 7.72
CA ALA A 218 33.17 -1.18 8.90
C ALA A 218 34.67 -0.90 8.69
N THR A 219 35.35 -1.79 7.96
CA THR A 219 36.77 -1.64 7.60
C THR A 219 36.97 -0.48 6.63
N LEU A 220 36.07 -0.33 5.66
CA LEU A 220 36.10 0.76 4.68
C LEU A 220 35.85 2.11 5.34
N LEU A 221 34.87 2.23 6.25
CA LEU A 221 34.62 3.44 7.02
C LEU A 221 35.87 3.86 7.81
N ALA A 222 36.49 2.93 8.55
CA ALA A 222 37.70 3.19 9.31
C ALA A 222 38.89 3.62 8.43
N ALA A 223 39.00 3.08 7.21
CA ALA A 223 40.02 3.47 6.25
C ALA A 223 39.82 4.90 5.74
N LEU A 224 38.58 5.29 5.42
CA LEU A 224 38.25 6.65 4.99
C LEU A 224 38.49 7.68 6.10
N GLY A 225 38.18 7.35 7.35
CA GLY A 225 38.43 8.22 8.50
C GLY A 225 39.92 8.42 8.85
N ARG A 226 40.83 7.65 8.24
CA ARG A 226 42.29 7.80 8.41
C ARG A 226 42.94 8.66 7.34
N ASP A 227 42.26 8.91 6.24
CA ASP A 227 42.78 9.65 5.10
C ASP A 227 42.29 11.10 5.16
N GLU A 228 43.17 12.03 5.55
CA GLU A 228 42.87 13.47 5.59
C GLU A 228 42.56 14.05 4.19
N LYS A 229 42.83 13.31 3.10
CA LYS A 229 42.49 13.67 1.72
C LYS A 229 41.32 12.86 1.17
N ALA A 230 40.60 12.13 2.01
CA ALA A 230 39.42 11.38 1.59
C ALA A 230 38.40 12.32 0.93
N ASP A 231 37.94 11.91 -0.25
CA ASP A 231 36.91 12.62 -1.01
C ASP A 231 35.60 12.67 -0.21
N HIS A 232 35.06 13.87 -0.02
CA HIS A 232 33.85 14.12 0.77
C HIS A 232 32.64 13.34 0.24
N ASP A 233 32.61 13.09 -1.08
CA ASP A 233 31.56 12.29 -1.73
C ASP A 233 31.67 10.80 -1.38
N ARG A 234 32.90 10.29 -1.17
CA ARG A 234 33.12 8.89 -0.76
C ARG A 234 32.75 8.67 0.70
N VAL A 235 33.07 9.64 1.57
CA VAL A 235 32.67 9.60 2.98
C VAL A 235 31.14 9.63 3.10
N SER A 236 30.48 10.53 2.37
CA SER A 236 29.02 10.60 2.32
C SER A 236 28.38 9.31 1.78
N ALA A 237 28.94 8.75 0.70
CA ALA A 237 28.48 7.48 0.13
C ALA A 237 28.61 6.31 1.11
N ALA A 238 29.74 6.21 1.83
CA ALA A 238 29.97 5.15 2.81
C ALA A 238 29.00 5.26 4.01
N LEU A 239 28.75 6.48 4.50
CA LEU A 239 27.77 6.75 5.56
C LEU A 239 26.33 6.43 5.11
N ARG A 240 25.98 6.74 3.86
CA ARG A 240 24.68 6.36 3.30
C ARG A 240 24.50 4.84 3.18
N ILE A 241 25.54 4.12 2.76
CA ILE A 241 25.54 2.66 2.73
C ILE A 241 25.36 2.09 4.15
N LEU A 242 25.99 2.70 5.16
CA LEU A 242 25.79 2.34 6.56
C LEU A 242 24.33 2.48 7.00
N SER A 243 23.70 3.63 6.76
CA SER A 243 22.28 3.83 7.10
C SER A 243 21.37 2.80 6.43
N LEU A 244 21.55 2.55 5.12
CA LEU A 244 20.76 1.57 4.38
C LEU A 244 20.98 0.12 4.88
N THR A 245 22.22 -0.22 5.26
CA THR A 245 22.55 -1.54 5.80
C THR A 245 21.91 -1.77 7.17
N LEU A 246 21.88 -0.74 8.02
CA LEU A 246 21.23 -0.78 9.32
C LEU A 246 19.71 -0.93 9.18
N GLU A 247 19.08 -0.16 8.29
CA GLU A 247 17.65 -0.26 7.98
C GLU A 247 17.28 -1.64 7.43
N PHE A 248 18.07 -2.16 6.48
CA PHE A 248 17.86 -3.47 5.89
C PHE A 248 17.84 -4.59 6.94
N TYR A 249 18.89 -4.69 7.76
CA TYR A 249 18.94 -5.76 8.77
C TYR A 249 17.97 -5.54 9.93
N GLN A 250 17.53 -4.30 10.20
CA GLN A 250 16.44 -4.04 11.14
C GLN A 250 15.13 -4.64 10.64
N VAL A 251 14.72 -4.30 9.41
CA VAL A 251 13.49 -4.79 8.80
C VAL A 251 13.50 -6.32 8.72
N GLU A 252 14.64 -6.92 8.34
CA GLU A 252 14.78 -8.37 8.25
C GLU A 252 14.78 -9.05 9.64
N ALA A 253 15.30 -8.40 10.68
CA ALA A 253 15.27 -8.91 12.05
C ALA A 253 13.87 -8.83 12.69
N GLU A 254 13.09 -7.81 12.35
CA GLU A 254 11.68 -7.66 12.75
C GLU A 254 10.78 -8.62 11.97
N GLY A 255 11.06 -8.83 10.68
CA GLY A 255 10.41 -9.82 9.81
C GLY A 255 10.75 -11.28 10.14
N GLY A 256 11.64 -11.52 11.11
CA GLY A 256 11.97 -12.85 11.62
C GLY A 256 12.94 -13.67 10.74
N ARG A 257 13.70 -13.04 9.85
CA ARG A 257 14.69 -13.74 9.01
C ARG A 257 15.79 -14.38 9.87
N PRO A 258 16.09 -15.68 9.69
CA PRO A 258 17.21 -16.34 10.36
C PRO A 258 18.55 -15.64 10.05
N GLY A 259 19.34 -15.35 11.08
CA GLY A 259 20.68 -14.74 10.94
C GLY A 259 20.71 -13.21 10.82
N ALA A 260 19.59 -12.53 10.59
CA ALA A 260 19.57 -11.05 10.47
C ALA A 260 20.03 -10.36 11.77
N ARG A 261 19.54 -10.82 12.94
CA ARG A 261 20.01 -10.32 14.25
C ARG A 261 21.51 -10.57 14.48
N GLN A 262 22.02 -11.69 13.99
CA GLN A 262 23.45 -12.02 14.11
C GLN A 262 24.30 -11.12 13.22
N GLN A 263 23.86 -10.83 11.99
CA GLN A 263 24.56 -9.89 11.10
C GLN A 263 24.54 -8.47 11.63
N LEU A 264 23.42 -8.03 12.21
CA LEU A 264 23.32 -6.74 12.89
C LEU A 264 24.30 -6.65 14.08
N GLN A 265 24.39 -7.69 14.91
CA GLN A 265 25.34 -7.75 16.03
C GLN A 265 26.80 -7.75 15.52
N ARG A 266 27.11 -8.45 14.43
CA ARG A 266 28.43 -8.45 13.79
C ARG A 266 28.82 -7.07 13.27
N LEU A 267 27.91 -6.37 12.58
CA LEU A 267 28.13 -5.00 12.12
C LEU A 267 28.45 -4.07 13.30
N GLN A 268 27.63 -4.10 14.35
CA GLN A 268 27.85 -3.26 15.53
C GLN A 268 29.20 -3.56 16.21
N SER A 269 29.57 -4.84 16.31
CA SER A 269 30.85 -5.25 16.89
C SER A 269 32.04 -4.81 16.01
N ALA A 270 31.88 -4.87 14.69
CA ALA A 270 32.86 -4.37 13.73
C ALA A 270 33.01 -2.85 13.79
N LEU A 271 31.92 -2.09 14.00
CA LEU A 271 31.97 -0.63 14.19
C LEU A 271 32.70 -0.26 15.49
N VAL A 272 32.40 -0.92 16.61
CA VAL A 272 33.15 -0.71 17.87
C VAL A 272 34.65 -0.89 17.63
N LEU A 273 35.04 -2.00 17.00
CA LEU A 273 36.44 -2.33 16.79
C LEU A 273 37.13 -1.38 15.79
N ARG A 274 36.55 -1.20 14.60
CA ARG A 274 37.19 -0.51 13.48
C ARG A 274 36.99 1.00 13.51
N VAL A 275 35.84 1.49 13.95
CA VAL A 275 35.53 2.93 13.94
C VAL A 275 35.88 3.57 15.29
N TYR A 276 35.53 2.95 16.42
CA TYR A 276 35.71 3.61 17.72
C TYR A 276 37.01 3.29 18.44
N ARG A 277 37.56 2.07 18.27
CA ARG A 277 38.80 1.65 18.94
C ARG A 277 40.06 1.85 18.10
N GLU A 278 39.99 1.62 16.79
CA GLU A 278 41.09 1.96 15.89
C GLU A 278 41.15 3.48 15.66
N ARG A 279 42.34 4.01 15.30
CA ARG A 279 42.54 5.44 15.02
C ARG A 279 41.72 5.88 13.80
N SER A 280 40.50 6.36 14.00
CA SER A 280 39.66 7.04 13.00
C SER A 280 39.51 8.52 13.39
N SER A 281 39.13 9.38 12.43
CA SER A 281 38.89 10.80 12.71
C SER A 281 37.75 11.00 13.71
N MET A 282 37.85 12.06 14.52
CA MET A 282 36.77 12.44 15.45
C MET A 282 35.47 12.73 14.72
N GLU A 283 35.55 13.40 13.56
CA GLU A 283 34.42 13.74 12.71
C GLU A 283 33.67 12.50 12.21
N LEU A 284 34.39 11.48 11.72
CA LEU A 284 33.75 10.23 11.29
C LEU A 284 33.07 9.51 12.46
N ARG A 285 33.68 9.51 13.64
CA ARG A 285 33.08 8.90 14.85
C ARG A 285 31.78 9.60 15.23
N LEU A 286 31.73 10.93 15.16
CA LEU A 286 30.51 11.70 15.42
C LEU A 286 29.42 11.40 14.39
N LEU A 287 29.75 11.37 13.09
CA LEU A 287 28.78 11.06 12.03
C LEU A 287 28.22 9.63 12.14
N VAL A 288 29.07 8.65 12.47
CA VAL A 288 28.63 7.27 12.71
C VAL A 288 27.79 7.18 13.99
N THR A 289 28.12 7.94 15.04
CA THR A 289 27.33 8.01 16.28
C THR A 289 25.94 8.56 16.00
N ASP A 290 25.84 9.65 15.24
CA ASP A 290 24.57 10.27 14.85
C ASP A 290 23.68 9.28 14.06
N ILE A 291 24.23 8.56 13.08
CA ILE A 291 23.50 7.53 12.33
C ILE A 291 22.99 6.40 13.26
N LEU A 292 23.79 5.99 14.24
CA LEU A 292 23.41 4.94 15.19
C LEU A 292 22.33 5.40 16.16
N LEU A 293 22.40 6.63 16.66
CA LEU A 293 21.39 7.22 17.55
C LEU A 293 20.06 7.47 16.83
N ASN A 294 20.11 7.87 15.55
CA ASN A 294 18.93 8.07 14.71
C ASN A 294 18.35 6.74 14.17
N SER A 295 19.06 5.61 14.37
CA SER A 295 18.56 4.28 14.01
C SER A 295 17.70 3.70 15.13
N ARG A 296 16.59 3.06 14.80
CA ARG A 296 15.68 2.41 15.78
C ARG A 296 16.22 1.07 16.31
N LEU A 297 17.54 0.94 16.42
CA LEU A 297 18.22 -0.32 16.70
C LEU A 297 18.45 -0.55 18.20
N ASN A 298 18.33 -1.81 18.61
CA ASN A 298 18.86 -2.26 19.90
C ASN A 298 20.39 -2.36 19.80
N LEU A 299 21.09 -1.33 20.27
CA LEU A 299 22.55 -1.27 20.28
C LEU A 299 23.15 -2.24 21.31
N ILE A 300 24.30 -2.84 20.99
CA ILE A 300 25.07 -3.66 21.94
C ILE A 300 25.57 -2.80 23.11
N PRO A 301 25.68 -3.35 24.34
CA PRO A 301 26.00 -2.57 25.54
C PRO A 301 27.26 -1.71 25.42
N GLU A 302 28.25 -2.21 24.69
CA GLU A 302 29.51 -1.52 24.46
C GLU A 302 29.36 -0.30 23.55
N LEU A 303 28.55 -0.39 22.49
CA LEU A 303 28.26 0.73 21.59
C LEU A 303 27.34 1.75 22.27
N GLN A 304 26.39 1.30 23.11
CA GLN A 304 25.57 2.17 23.96
C GLN A 304 26.43 3.01 24.90
N ALA A 305 27.43 2.40 25.56
CA ALA A 305 28.34 3.12 26.44
C ALA A 305 29.19 4.15 25.68
N ILE A 306 29.62 3.83 24.45
CA ILE A 306 30.38 4.74 23.59
C ILE A 306 29.53 5.93 23.13
N CYS A 307 28.29 5.68 22.68
CA CYS A 307 27.38 6.76 22.26
C CYS A 307 27.07 7.69 23.44
N ARG A 308 26.77 7.13 24.63
CA ARG A 308 26.55 7.89 25.86
C ARG A 308 27.77 8.66 26.36
N ALA A 309 28.99 8.13 26.15
CA ALA A 309 30.22 8.82 26.51
C ALA A 309 30.57 9.96 25.51
N GLY A 310 30.16 9.83 24.24
CA GLY A 310 30.32 10.85 23.20
C GLY A 310 29.33 12.02 23.30
N GLU A 311 28.18 11.81 23.94
CA GLU A 311 27.15 12.82 24.24
C GLU A 311 27.64 13.95 25.19
N GLY A 312 28.81 13.80 25.82
CA GLY A 312 29.38 14.81 26.72
C GLY A 312 30.02 16.02 26.04
N ASP A 313 30.29 16.00 24.72
CA ASP A 313 31.12 17.01 24.06
C ASP A 313 30.66 17.45 22.65
N ALA A 314 29.53 16.96 22.12
CA ALA A 314 29.07 17.27 20.76
C ALA A 314 27.77 18.09 20.75
N GLN A 315 27.88 19.36 20.37
CA GLN A 315 26.76 20.27 20.11
C GLN A 315 26.06 19.89 18.78
N GLY A 316 24.95 19.14 18.87
CA GLY A 316 24.06 18.73 17.77
C GLY A 316 22.57 18.85 18.16
N PRO A 317 21.61 18.74 17.22
CA PRO A 317 20.29 19.35 17.31
C PRO A 317 19.38 18.70 18.37
N LEU A 318 18.93 19.51 19.34
CA LEU A 318 17.82 19.25 20.27
C LEU A 318 17.84 17.90 21.02
N TYR A 319 18.98 17.55 21.64
CA TYR A 319 18.96 16.71 22.83
C TYR A 319 18.76 17.59 24.07
N VAL A 320 17.64 17.40 24.79
CA VAL A 320 17.34 18.14 26.02
C VAL A 320 18.18 17.55 27.16
N GLN A 321 19.44 17.96 27.27
CA GLN A 321 20.23 17.74 28.48
C GLN A 321 19.99 18.93 29.41
N ALA A 322 19.18 18.71 30.47
CA ALA A 322 18.98 19.63 31.60
C ALA A 322 18.92 21.14 31.24
N ALA A 323 18.29 21.48 30.11
CA ALA A 323 17.99 22.85 29.77
C ALA A 323 16.92 23.34 30.77
N SER A 324 17.04 24.59 31.22
CA SER A 324 15.97 25.21 32.00
C SER A 324 14.65 25.16 31.21
N SER A 325 13.50 25.11 31.91
CA SER A 325 12.17 25.12 31.29
C SER A 325 12.01 26.23 30.22
N GLU A 326 12.62 27.40 30.45
CA GLU A 326 12.62 28.53 29.51
C GLU A 326 13.44 28.27 28.23
N GLU A 327 14.57 27.57 28.33
CA GLU A 327 15.43 27.22 27.19
C GLU A 327 14.77 26.17 26.29
N PHE A 328 14.06 25.21 26.88
CA PHE A 328 13.31 24.21 26.12
C PHE A 328 12.18 24.85 25.30
N VAL A 329 11.31 25.63 25.95
CA VAL A 329 10.19 26.33 25.27
C VAL A 329 10.69 27.27 24.18
N SER A 330 11.75 28.03 24.47
CA SER A 330 12.37 28.94 23.50
C SER A 330 13.01 28.19 22.33
N GLY A 331 13.61 27.03 22.58
CA GLY A 331 14.19 26.15 21.57
C GLY A 331 13.13 25.59 20.62
N VAL A 332 12.02 25.09 21.16
CA VAL A 332 10.89 24.56 20.38
C VAL A 332 10.26 25.65 19.50
N LEU A 333 10.03 26.86 20.04
CA LEU A 333 9.50 27.97 19.25
C LEU A 333 10.43 28.38 18.11
N ARG A 334 11.75 28.41 18.37
CA ARG A 334 12.75 28.72 17.35
C ARG A 334 12.78 27.65 16.25
N HIS A 335 12.65 26.38 16.64
CA HIS A 335 12.57 25.27 15.69
C HIS A 335 11.35 25.42 14.77
N PHE A 336 10.15 25.57 15.33
CA PHE A 336 8.92 25.75 14.54
C PHE A 336 8.97 26.99 13.64
N ALA A 337 9.56 28.09 14.11
CA ALA A 337 9.77 29.27 13.28
C ALA A 337 10.74 28.99 12.11
N SER A 338 11.78 28.19 12.32
CA SER A 338 12.76 27.82 11.28
C SER A 338 12.23 26.80 10.28
N THR A 339 11.37 25.87 10.70
CA THR A 339 10.75 24.84 9.84
C THR A 339 9.46 25.31 9.19
N GLY A 340 8.94 26.48 9.59
CA GLY A 340 7.70 27.05 9.03
C GLY A 340 6.44 26.38 9.56
N VAL A 341 6.50 25.73 10.72
CA VAL A 341 5.35 25.08 11.36
C VAL A 341 4.39 26.15 11.90
N THR A 342 3.27 26.31 11.21
CA THR A 342 2.23 27.30 11.56
C THR A 342 0.95 26.64 12.09
N CYS A 343 0.87 25.31 12.05
CA CYS A 343 -0.30 24.51 12.38
C CYS A 343 -0.05 23.69 13.66
N PRO A 344 -0.93 23.75 14.69
CA PRO A 344 -0.74 22.96 15.91
C PRO A 344 -0.70 21.44 15.68
N PHE A 345 -1.36 20.93 14.64
CA PHE A 345 -1.32 19.49 14.31
C PHE A 345 0.05 19.08 13.76
N ALA A 346 0.64 19.89 12.88
CA ALA A 346 2.01 19.65 12.41
C ALA A 346 3.03 19.76 13.55
N GLY A 347 2.85 20.74 14.46
CA GLY A 347 3.68 20.84 15.66
C GLY A 347 3.53 19.65 16.60
N ALA A 348 2.32 19.11 16.79
CA ALA A 348 2.09 17.90 17.57
C ALA A 348 2.78 16.68 16.95
N GLN A 349 2.77 16.55 15.62
CA GLN A 349 3.51 15.52 14.92
C GLN A 349 5.02 15.63 15.18
N GLU A 350 5.63 16.82 15.04
CA GLU A 350 7.06 17.02 15.30
C GLU A 350 7.43 16.72 16.77
N ILE A 351 6.58 17.08 17.73
CA ILE A 351 6.80 16.74 19.15
C ILE A 351 6.69 15.24 19.40
N LEU A 352 5.74 14.55 18.77
CA LEU A 352 5.62 13.08 18.88
C LEU A 352 6.84 12.38 18.28
N GLU A 353 7.36 12.87 17.17
CA GLU A 353 8.60 12.39 16.56
C GLU A 353 9.79 12.62 17.49
N LEU A 354 9.90 13.81 18.10
CA LEU A 354 10.89 14.12 19.12
C LEU A 354 10.75 13.17 20.33
N PHE A 355 9.54 12.89 20.80
CA PHE A 355 9.33 11.97 21.93
C PHE A 355 9.68 10.54 21.58
N SER A 356 9.56 10.13 20.32
CA SER A 356 9.91 8.77 19.87
C SER A 356 11.41 8.47 19.99
N VAL A 357 12.26 9.49 19.97
CA VAL A 357 13.73 9.37 20.07
C VAL A 357 14.29 9.74 21.45
N ASN A 358 13.49 10.39 22.31
CA ASN A 358 13.89 10.79 23.66
C ASN A 358 13.49 9.77 24.75
N ASP A 359 14.15 9.86 25.91
CA ASP A 359 13.85 9.05 27.09
C ASP A 359 12.36 9.19 27.48
N PRO A 360 11.61 8.08 27.55
CA PRO A 360 10.22 8.08 28.02
C PRO A 360 10.00 8.81 29.35
N GLU A 361 10.98 8.80 30.26
CA GLU A 361 10.88 9.45 31.57
C GLU A 361 10.83 10.99 31.49
N LEU A 362 11.34 11.58 30.40
CA LEU A 362 11.37 13.04 30.22
C LEU A 362 10.07 13.58 29.60
N ARG A 363 9.32 12.75 28.87
CA ARG A 363 8.12 13.16 28.11
C ARG A 363 7.06 13.86 28.96
N PRO A 364 6.75 13.40 30.21
CA PRO A 364 5.77 14.06 31.05
C PRO A 364 6.17 15.50 31.43
N GLY A 365 7.44 15.70 31.80
CA GLY A 365 7.97 17.01 32.13
C GLY A 365 7.91 17.98 30.95
N LEU A 366 8.38 17.52 29.78
CA LEU A 366 8.33 18.34 28.56
C LEU A 366 6.89 18.68 28.13
N THR A 367 5.97 17.73 28.26
CA THR A 367 4.55 17.96 27.97
C THR A 367 3.95 18.99 28.93
N TRP A 368 4.30 18.92 30.21
CA TRP A 368 3.88 19.89 31.21
C TRP A 368 4.37 21.30 30.87
N GLU A 369 5.64 21.46 30.49
CA GLU A 369 6.19 22.76 30.08
C GLU A 369 5.45 23.36 28.88
N LEU A 370 5.09 22.53 27.89
CA LEU A 370 4.30 23.01 26.75
C LEU A 370 2.86 23.40 27.15
N LEU A 371 2.25 22.70 28.11
CA LEU A 371 0.91 22.99 28.63
C LEU A 371 0.85 24.27 29.47
N THR A 372 1.94 24.62 30.15
CA THR A 372 2.04 25.82 31.01
C THR A 372 2.68 27.01 30.31
N ALA A 373 3.25 26.84 29.11
CA ALA A 373 3.87 27.91 28.34
C ALA A 373 2.92 29.09 28.09
N ASP A 374 3.47 30.31 28.06
CA ASP A 374 2.70 31.54 27.79
C ASP A 374 2.10 31.57 26.38
N ALA A 375 2.76 30.92 25.42
CA ALA A 375 2.34 30.86 24.03
C ALA A 375 1.11 29.93 23.84
N PRO A 376 -0.07 30.45 23.40
CA PRO A 376 -1.24 29.62 23.17
C PRO A 376 -1.02 28.49 22.15
N PHE A 377 -0.17 28.75 21.14
CA PHE A 377 0.19 27.77 20.12
C PHE A 377 0.80 26.50 20.71
N LEU A 378 1.70 26.63 21.69
CA LEU A 378 2.32 25.47 22.36
C LEU A 378 1.32 24.73 23.25
N ARG A 379 0.44 25.46 23.94
CA ARG A 379 -0.63 24.84 24.74
C ARG A 379 -1.59 24.04 23.86
N GLU A 380 -1.89 24.51 22.65
CA GLU A 380 -2.69 23.75 21.69
C GLU A 380 -1.99 22.49 21.21
N ILE A 381 -0.69 22.57 20.89
CA ILE A 381 0.13 21.40 20.52
C ILE A 381 0.11 20.37 21.63
N ALA A 382 0.37 20.78 22.87
CA ALA A 382 0.42 19.88 24.01
C ALA A 382 -0.95 19.25 24.31
N ALA A 383 -2.03 20.00 24.14
CA ALA A 383 -3.38 19.46 24.28
C ALA A 383 -3.72 18.40 23.23
N LEU A 384 -3.14 18.48 22.00
CA LEU A 384 -3.33 17.46 20.97
C LEU A 384 -2.63 16.13 21.30
N LEU A 385 -1.65 16.13 22.20
CA LEU A 385 -0.96 14.90 22.63
C LEU A 385 -1.88 13.95 23.42
N VAL A 386 -3.05 14.42 23.88
CA VAL A 386 -4.07 13.54 24.46
C VAL A 386 -4.60 12.50 23.46
N PHE A 387 -4.51 12.78 22.16
CA PHE A 387 -4.88 11.87 21.06
C PHE A 387 -3.75 10.91 20.69
N ASN A 388 -2.88 10.58 21.65
CA ASN A 388 -1.89 9.54 21.45
C ASN A 388 -2.59 8.15 21.40
N PRO A 389 -2.26 7.28 20.43
CA PRO A 389 -2.79 5.91 20.40
C PRO A 389 -2.41 5.07 21.63
N GLU A 390 -1.32 5.41 22.33
CA GLU A 390 -0.90 4.77 23.57
C GLU A 390 -1.80 5.20 24.74
N PRO A 391 -2.58 4.29 25.35
CA PRO A 391 -3.60 4.63 26.35
C PRO A 391 -3.02 5.28 27.61
N GLU A 392 -1.82 4.86 28.03
CA GLU A 392 -1.12 5.34 29.21
C GLU A 392 -0.71 6.80 29.04
N LEU A 393 -0.08 7.12 27.91
CA LEU A 393 0.35 8.48 27.58
C LEU A 393 -0.86 9.40 27.36
N SER A 394 -1.87 8.95 26.63
CA SER A 394 -3.14 9.68 26.47
C SER A 394 -3.76 10.04 27.83
N ARG A 395 -3.82 9.08 28.75
CA ARG A 395 -4.37 9.27 30.10
C ARG A 395 -3.52 10.22 30.95
N GLU A 396 -2.20 10.15 30.83
CA GLU A 396 -1.28 11.05 31.53
C GLU A 396 -1.46 12.51 31.07
N VAL A 397 -1.47 12.75 29.76
CA VAL A 397 -1.75 14.07 29.20
C VAL A 397 -3.13 14.57 29.60
N ALA A 398 -4.16 13.69 29.62
CA ALA A 398 -5.49 14.05 30.11
C ALA A 398 -5.46 14.52 31.57
N ARG A 399 -4.67 13.88 32.45
CA ARG A 399 -4.52 14.31 33.86
C ARG A 399 -3.82 15.67 33.97
N MET A 400 -2.79 15.90 33.15
CA MET A 400 -2.12 17.21 33.10
C MET A 400 -3.09 18.31 32.66
N LEU A 401 -3.94 18.03 31.66
CA LEU A 401 -4.99 18.94 31.22
C LEU A 401 -6.02 19.28 32.31
N VAL A 402 -6.31 18.35 33.21
CA VAL A 402 -7.17 18.64 34.39
C VAL A 402 -6.45 19.53 35.41
N ALA A 403 -5.13 19.35 35.55
CA ALA A 403 -4.32 20.04 36.56
C ALA A 403 -4.02 21.50 36.20
N VAL A 404 -3.98 21.86 34.91
CA VAL A 404 -3.84 23.26 34.49
C VAL A 404 -5.10 24.06 34.81
N ALA A 405 -4.95 25.37 35.07
CA ALA A 405 -6.08 26.24 35.34
C ALA A 405 -7.01 26.31 34.12
N GLY A 406 -8.32 26.05 34.30
CA GLY A 406 -9.27 25.95 33.18
C GLY A 406 -9.30 27.16 32.23
N ALA A 407 -8.90 28.35 32.71
CA ALA A 407 -8.80 29.57 31.91
C ALA A 407 -7.63 29.58 30.90
N THR A 408 -6.66 28.67 31.01
CA THR A 408 -5.51 28.60 30.10
C THR A 408 -5.82 27.84 28.80
N LEU A 409 -6.92 27.07 28.77
CA LEU A 409 -7.39 26.36 27.58
C LEU A 409 -7.85 27.36 26.53
N THR A 410 -7.42 27.13 25.28
CA THR A 410 -7.87 27.96 24.16
C THR A 410 -9.30 27.56 23.74
N PRO A 411 -10.05 28.49 23.10
CA PRO A 411 -11.37 28.18 22.55
C PRO A 411 -11.39 27.01 21.57
N SER A 412 -10.33 26.88 20.77
CA SER A 412 -10.13 25.78 19.81
C SER A 412 -9.91 24.45 20.53
N THR A 413 -9.06 24.42 21.55
CA THR A 413 -8.85 23.22 22.37
C THR A 413 -10.15 22.77 23.05
N LEU A 414 -10.92 23.70 23.62
CA LEU A 414 -12.22 23.36 24.21
C LEU A 414 -13.18 22.72 23.18
N ARG A 415 -13.28 23.29 21.97
CA ARG A 415 -14.09 22.73 20.88
C ARG A 415 -13.64 21.31 20.51
N ARG A 416 -12.32 21.10 20.33
CA ARG A 416 -11.74 19.79 19.97
C ARG A 416 -12.04 18.72 21.02
N LEU A 417 -11.88 19.05 22.30
CA LEU A 417 -12.18 18.13 23.40
C LEU A 417 -13.68 17.80 23.47
N ILE A 418 -14.57 18.77 23.25
CA ILE A 418 -16.02 18.53 23.21
C ILE A 418 -16.38 17.59 22.05
N MET A 419 -15.85 17.84 20.86
CA MET A 419 -16.07 17.03 19.67
C MET A 419 -15.60 15.58 19.87
N ALA A 420 -14.41 15.42 20.45
CA ALA A 420 -13.75 14.12 20.51
C ALA A 420 -13.91 13.35 21.83
N ARG A 421 -14.63 13.89 22.82
CA ARG A 421 -14.78 13.26 24.15
C ARG A 421 -15.26 11.80 24.11
N ASN A 422 -16.05 11.44 23.09
CA ASN A 422 -16.59 10.09 22.93
C ASN A 422 -15.65 9.13 22.19
N TRP A 423 -14.46 9.58 21.79
CA TRP A 423 -13.44 8.77 21.13
C TRP A 423 -12.47 8.14 22.14
N PHE A 424 -12.58 8.52 23.41
CA PHE A 424 -11.77 8.00 24.50
C PHE A 424 -12.54 6.93 25.28
N ALA A 425 -11.85 5.85 25.63
CA ALA A 425 -12.34 4.85 26.56
C ALA A 425 -12.26 5.37 28.01
N GLU A 426 -12.99 4.72 28.92
CA GLU A 426 -12.81 4.96 30.36
C GLU A 426 -11.46 4.38 30.84
N PRO A 427 -10.77 5.01 31.82
CA PRO A 427 -11.19 6.21 32.58
C PRO A 427 -10.84 7.56 31.91
N THR A 428 -10.19 7.54 30.75
CA THR A 428 -9.66 8.76 30.10
C THR A 428 -10.79 9.73 29.72
N ARG A 429 -11.93 9.22 29.26
CA ARG A 429 -13.12 10.02 28.97
C ARG A 429 -13.59 10.84 30.16
N GLY A 430 -13.72 10.24 31.35
CA GLY A 430 -14.10 10.96 32.56
C GLY A 430 -13.12 12.10 32.94
N ILE A 431 -11.83 11.91 32.67
CA ILE A 431 -10.79 12.93 32.89
C ILE A 431 -10.94 14.08 31.89
N VAL A 432 -11.14 13.77 30.60
CA VAL A 432 -11.39 14.78 29.56
C VAL A 432 -12.66 15.59 29.86
N ASP A 433 -13.73 14.93 30.33
CA ASP A 433 -14.96 15.59 30.74
C ASP A 433 -14.74 16.56 31.90
N GLN A 434 -13.87 16.21 32.85
CA GLN A 434 -13.49 17.10 33.94
C GLN A 434 -12.74 18.34 33.42
N THR A 435 -11.82 18.18 32.46
CA THR A 435 -11.14 19.30 31.79
C THR A 435 -12.13 20.24 31.10
N ILE A 436 -13.09 19.69 30.35
CA ILE A 436 -14.15 20.45 29.67
C ILE A 436 -14.97 21.24 30.70
N ASN A 437 -15.34 20.62 31.83
CA ASN A 437 -16.09 21.28 32.89
C ASN A 437 -15.30 22.40 33.57
N ASN A 438 -13.99 22.21 33.80
CA ASN A 438 -13.11 23.23 34.36
C ASN A 438 -13.03 24.46 33.44
N ALA A 439 -12.85 24.26 32.13
CA ALA A 439 -12.84 25.34 31.14
C ALA A 439 -14.17 26.09 31.05
N ARG A 440 -15.31 25.36 31.07
CA ARG A 440 -16.65 25.97 31.09
C ARG A 440 -16.90 26.79 32.35
N ARG A 441 -16.48 26.32 33.52
CA ARG A 441 -16.58 27.08 34.78
C ARG A 441 -15.73 28.35 34.74
N ALA A 442 -14.56 28.29 34.10
CA ALA A 442 -13.70 29.44 33.83
C ALA A 442 -14.23 30.37 32.71
N ARG A 443 -15.40 30.06 32.12
CA ARG A 443 -16.05 30.82 31.05
C ARG A 443 -15.20 30.94 29.76
N VAL A 444 -14.38 29.95 29.47
CA VAL A 444 -13.69 29.86 28.17
C VAL A 444 -14.73 29.74 27.04
N PRO A 445 -14.72 30.61 26.03
CA PRO A 445 -15.66 30.49 24.92
C PRO A 445 -15.32 29.26 24.08
N CYS A 446 -16.32 28.59 23.52
CA CYS A 446 -16.10 27.49 22.58
C CYS A 446 -15.93 28.07 21.17
N ALA A 447 -14.84 27.76 20.48
CA ALA A 447 -14.66 28.17 19.10
C ALA A 447 -15.78 27.60 18.21
N HIS A 448 -16.15 28.34 17.17
CA HIS A 448 -17.10 27.88 16.16
C HIS A 448 -16.45 26.82 15.25
N LEU A 449 -17.23 25.86 14.77
CA LEU A 449 -16.82 24.94 13.71
C LEU A 449 -17.34 25.48 12.38
N GLU A 450 -16.44 25.68 11.43
CA GLU A 450 -16.82 26.14 10.08
C GLU A 450 -17.70 25.08 9.39
N ALA A 451 -18.60 25.55 8.53
CA ALA A 451 -19.46 24.66 7.76
C ALA A 451 -18.61 23.80 6.81
N PRO A 452 -19.02 22.53 6.55
CA PRO A 452 -18.31 21.66 5.63
C PRO A 452 -18.17 22.30 4.26
N GLY A 453 -16.94 22.34 3.74
CA GLY A 453 -16.69 22.61 2.32
C GLY A 453 -17.14 21.44 1.44
N GLU A 454 -17.14 21.64 0.13
CA GLU A 454 -17.38 20.53 -0.81
C GLU A 454 -16.26 19.49 -0.66
N GLU A 455 -16.64 18.25 -0.36
CA GLU A 455 -15.73 17.12 -0.15
C GLU A 455 -15.84 16.11 -1.29
N THR A 456 -14.71 15.54 -1.70
CA THR A 456 -14.66 14.39 -2.60
C THR A 456 -14.09 13.21 -1.85
N VAL A 457 -14.86 12.13 -1.76
CA VAL A 457 -14.48 10.92 -1.03
C VAL A 457 -14.16 9.81 -2.02
N TYR A 458 -13.06 9.11 -1.79
CA TYR A 458 -12.75 7.83 -2.42
C TYR A 458 -12.59 6.77 -1.33
N ALA A 459 -13.16 5.59 -1.57
CA ALA A 459 -13.12 4.48 -0.63
C ALA A 459 -12.68 3.20 -1.35
N SER A 460 -11.79 2.44 -0.71
CA SER A 460 -11.41 1.11 -1.19
C SER A 460 -12.48 0.07 -0.92
N CYS A 461 -12.39 -1.07 -1.60
CA CYS A 461 -13.08 -2.27 -1.13
C CYS A 461 -12.59 -2.68 0.26
N LEU A 462 -13.44 -3.42 0.99
CA LEU A 462 -13.03 -4.09 2.22
C LEU A 462 -12.22 -5.35 1.86
N ASP A 463 -11.01 -5.47 2.40
CA ASP A 463 -10.21 -6.68 2.17
C ASP A 463 -10.59 -7.84 3.11
N GLY A 464 -10.04 -9.03 2.86
CA GLY A 464 -10.34 -10.22 3.67
C GLY A 464 -9.84 -10.16 5.11
N SER A 465 -8.99 -9.18 5.45
CA SER A 465 -8.59 -8.88 6.82
C SER A 465 -9.45 -7.78 7.47
N GLY A 466 -10.46 -7.27 6.77
CA GLY A 466 -11.32 -6.17 7.24
C GLY A 466 -10.65 -4.80 7.19
N GLY A 467 -9.57 -4.66 6.42
CA GLY A 467 -8.90 -3.39 6.16
C GLY A 467 -9.61 -2.59 5.07
N GLN A 468 -9.78 -1.28 5.28
CA GLN A 468 -10.34 -0.35 4.30
C GLN A 468 -9.63 1.00 4.39
N PHE A 469 -9.38 1.66 3.26
CA PHE A 469 -8.79 2.99 3.22
C PHE A 469 -9.69 4.00 2.52
N PHE A 470 -9.59 5.24 2.99
CA PHE A 470 -10.31 6.40 2.47
C PHE A 470 -9.32 7.49 2.07
N HIS A 471 -9.63 8.15 0.96
CA HIS A 471 -8.97 9.37 0.52
C HIS A 471 -10.04 10.45 0.39
N VAL A 472 -9.92 11.52 1.16
CA VAL A 472 -10.86 12.64 1.14
C VAL A 472 -10.14 13.89 0.69
N ILE A 473 -10.74 14.64 -0.23
CA ILE A 473 -10.25 15.95 -0.66
C ILE A 473 -11.28 16.97 -0.24
N VAL A 474 -10.85 18.01 0.46
CA VAL A 474 -11.73 19.09 0.94
C VAL A 474 -11.03 20.43 0.77
N ALA A 475 -11.81 21.49 0.57
CA ALA A 475 -11.28 22.85 0.52
C ALA A 475 -10.69 23.26 1.89
N ASP A 476 -9.50 23.87 1.89
CA ASP A 476 -8.85 24.43 3.08
C ASP A 476 -8.30 25.82 2.74
N GLN A 477 -9.13 26.83 3.02
CA GLN A 477 -8.86 28.24 2.67
C GLN A 477 -8.60 28.43 1.15
N ALA A 478 -7.43 28.93 0.76
CA ALA A 478 -7.02 29.14 -0.63
C ALA A 478 -6.45 27.87 -1.31
N ALA A 479 -6.35 26.76 -0.57
CA ALA A 479 -5.79 25.50 -1.03
C ALA A 479 -6.77 24.34 -0.78
N TYR A 480 -6.29 23.11 -0.95
CA TYR A 480 -7.03 21.89 -0.59
C TYR A 480 -6.27 21.09 0.45
N ALA A 481 -6.99 20.29 1.22
CA ALA A 481 -6.44 19.27 2.09
C ALA A 481 -6.81 17.89 1.58
N GLY A 482 -5.84 16.98 1.57
CA GLY A 482 -6.02 15.56 1.30
C GLY A 482 -5.94 14.77 2.61
N CYS A 483 -7.02 14.13 3.03
CA CYS A 483 -7.06 13.28 4.21
C CYS A 483 -6.96 11.82 3.77
N ILE A 484 -6.06 11.06 4.40
CA ILE A 484 -5.88 9.63 4.18
C ILE A 484 -6.23 8.92 5.48
N LEU A 485 -7.21 8.02 5.47
CA LEU A 485 -7.65 7.27 6.64
C LEU A 485 -7.53 5.77 6.36
N THR A 486 -7.00 5.03 7.34
CA THR A 486 -6.89 3.57 7.27
C THR A 486 -7.66 2.96 8.43
N LEU A 487 -8.69 2.18 8.12
CA LEU A 487 -9.51 1.46 9.08
C LEU A 487 -9.09 0.00 9.13
N GLN A 488 -9.05 -0.57 10.34
CA GLN A 488 -8.74 -1.98 10.57
C GLN A 488 -9.81 -2.61 11.47
N GLU A 489 -10.35 -3.74 11.02
CA GLU A 489 -11.30 -4.53 11.79
C GLU A 489 -10.72 -4.94 13.16
N GLY A 490 -11.52 -4.77 14.22
CA GLY A 490 -11.13 -5.02 15.62
C GLY A 490 -10.11 -4.03 16.21
N GLY A 491 -9.49 -3.17 15.39
CA GLY A 491 -8.50 -2.18 15.83
C GLY A 491 -8.96 -0.71 15.76
N GLY A 492 -10.05 -0.44 15.04
CA GLY A 492 -10.58 0.90 14.82
C GLY A 492 -9.85 1.66 13.72
N LEU A 493 -9.65 2.97 13.91
CA LEU A 493 -8.85 3.81 13.01
C LEU A 493 -7.37 3.52 13.25
N ALA A 494 -6.73 2.83 12.32
CA ALA A 494 -5.32 2.44 12.42
C ALA A 494 -4.37 3.62 12.15
N ASP A 495 -4.70 4.44 11.15
CA ASP A 495 -3.90 5.61 10.79
C ASP A 495 -4.77 6.71 10.16
N CYS A 496 -4.36 7.96 10.35
CA CYS A 496 -4.94 9.14 9.74
C CYS A 496 -3.86 10.18 9.48
N THR A 497 -3.80 10.70 8.26
CA THR A 497 -2.86 11.76 7.88
C THR A 497 -3.57 12.82 7.06
N VAL A 498 -3.18 14.08 7.22
CA VAL A 498 -3.65 15.19 6.39
C VAL A 498 -2.46 15.80 5.65
N VAL A 499 -2.57 15.87 4.33
CA VAL A 499 -1.58 16.51 3.46
C VAL A 499 -2.14 17.78 2.84
N ARG A 500 -1.31 18.81 2.71
CA ARG A 500 -1.69 20.05 2.02
C ARG A 500 -1.52 19.86 0.52
N LEU A 501 -2.53 20.27 -0.26
CA LEU A 501 -2.57 20.18 -1.71
C LEU A 501 -2.66 21.60 -2.27
N GLU A 502 -1.51 22.18 -2.61
CA GLU A 502 -1.41 23.60 -3.02
C GLU A 502 -1.78 23.80 -4.48
N THR A 503 -1.38 22.85 -5.33
CA THR A 503 -1.55 22.96 -6.77
C THR A 503 -2.63 22.01 -7.28
N ARG A 504 -3.16 22.33 -8.47
CA ARG A 504 -4.05 21.41 -9.20
C ARG A 504 -3.38 20.05 -9.44
N ARG A 505 -2.07 20.05 -9.70
CA ARG A 505 -1.29 18.83 -9.93
C ARG A 505 -1.24 17.96 -8.67
N ASP A 506 -1.05 18.55 -7.50
CA ASP A 506 -1.04 17.80 -6.23
C ASP A 506 -2.37 17.06 -6.00
N ARG A 507 -3.49 17.71 -6.34
CA ARG A 507 -4.81 17.07 -6.28
C ARG A 507 -4.93 15.92 -7.27
N GLU A 508 -4.51 16.12 -8.51
CA GLU A 508 -4.56 15.08 -9.54
C GLU A 508 -3.66 13.88 -9.20
N ASP A 509 -2.48 14.14 -8.62
CA ASP A 509 -1.55 13.11 -8.16
C ASP A 509 -2.09 12.37 -6.92
N PHE A 510 -2.74 13.08 -5.98
CA PHE A 510 -3.44 12.48 -4.84
C PHE A 510 -4.59 11.57 -5.28
N VAL A 511 -5.43 12.01 -6.23
CA VAL A 511 -6.50 11.19 -6.81
C VAL A 511 -5.93 9.98 -7.54
N ARG A 512 -4.84 10.16 -8.30
CA ARG A 512 -4.17 9.04 -9.00
C ARG A 512 -3.63 8.01 -8.01
N ALA A 513 -3.02 8.46 -6.91
CA ALA A 513 -2.54 7.58 -5.84
C ALA A 513 -3.68 6.85 -5.13
N ALA A 514 -4.83 7.50 -4.94
CA ALA A 514 -6.02 6.85 -4.41
C ALA A 514 -6.50 5.74 -5.37
N ARG A 515 -6.67 6.05 -6.66
CA ARG A 515 -7.18 5.12 -7.68
C ARG A 515 -6.23 3.97 -8.02
N SER A 516 -4.92 4.16 -7.90
CA SER A 516 -3.93 3.09 -8.12
C SER A 516 -3.88 2.06 -6.99
N ARG A 517 -4.45 2.37 -5.82
CA ARG A 517 -4.54 1.46 -4.67
C ARG A 517 -5.85 0.67 -4.73
N ARG A 518 -5.73 -0.67 -4.66
CA ARG A 518 -6.77 -1.71 -4.41
C ARG A 518 -8.23 -1.25 -4.62
N CYS A 519 -8.65 -1.07 -5.87
CA CYS A 519 -10.05 -0.75 -6.24
C CYS A 519 -10.66 0.40 -5.42
N CYS A 520 -9.95 1.52 -5.29
CA CYS A 520 -10.52 2.73 -4.71
C CYS A 520 -11.47 3.41 -5.70
N LEU A 521 -12.75 3.51 -5.33
CA LEU A 521 -13.81 4.11 -6.15
C LEU A 521 -14.27 5.43 -5.51
N ALA A 522 -14.87 6.31 -6.33
CA ALA A 522 -15.60 7.46 -5.79
C ALA A 522 -16.67 6.98 -4.79
N SER A 523 -16.88 7.69 -3.70
CA SER A 523 -17.81 7.31 -2.63
C SER A 523 -18.46 8.56 -2.01
N THR A 524 -19.24 8.38 -0.94
CA THR A 524 -19.99 9.46 -0.29
C THR A 524 -19.48 9.76 1.11
N GLY A 525 -19.70 11.00 1.56
CA GLY A 525 -19.45 11.40 2.95
C GLY A 525 -20.26 10.58 3.95
N GLU A 526 -21.49 10.20 3.61
CA GLU A 526 -22.35 9.36 4.46
C GLU A 526 -21.75 7.97 4.70
N TYR A 527 -21.16 7.36 3.67
CA TYR A 527 -20.48 6.06 3.83
C TYR A 527 -19.20 6.20 4.67
N LEU A 528 -18.45 7.30 4.50
CA LEU A 528 -17.31 7.63 5.36
C LEU A 528 -17.73 7.78 6.84
N ASP A 529 -18.80 8.55 7.10
CA ASP A 529 -19.32 8.80 8.44
C ASP A 529 -19.73 7.49 9.13
N LEU A 530 -20.44 6.61 8.42
CA LEU A 530 -20.80 5.28 8.91
C LEU A 530 -19.57 4.47 9.31
N ARG A 531 -18.58 4.38 8.41
CA ARG A 531 -17.38 3.57 8.63
C ARG A 531 -16.50 4.13 9.75
N LEU A 532 -16.40 5.45 9.87
CA LEU A 532 -15.72 6.09 10.98
C LEU A 532 -16.45 5.86 12.31
N GLY A 533 -17.78 5.93 12.33
CA GLY A 533 -18.56 5.62 13.53
C GLY A 533 -18.29 4.20 14.03
N MET A 534 -18.26 3.22 13.14
CA MET A 534 -17.87 1.84 13.48
C MET A 534 -16.43 1.73 13.96
N ALA A 535 -15.49 2.39 13.28
CA ALA A 535 -14.08 2.36 13.66
C ALA A 535 -13.83 3.01 15.04
N LEU A 536 -14.56 4.08 15.37
CA LEU A 536 -14.51 4.72 16.68
C LEU A 536 -15.05 3.80 17.79
N THR A 537 -16.11 3.04 17.53
CA THR A 537 -16.60 2.01 18.47
C THR A 537 -15.52 0.97 18.74
N ALA A 538 -14.97 0.36 17.68
CA ALA A 538 -13.93 -0.67 17.79
C ALA A 538 -12.67 -0.15 18.50
N GLY A 539 -12.23 1.09 18.19
CA GLY A 539 -11.10 1.72 18.86
C GLY A 539 -11.35 1.95 20.35
N THR A 540 -12.55 2.43 20.71
CA THR A 540 -12.94 2.66 22.11
C THR A 540 -12.99 1.35 22.89
N GLU A 541 -13.55 0.28 22.31
CA GLU A 541 -13.56 -1.06 22.91
C GLU A 541 -12.15 -1.63 23.09
N ALA A 542 -11.24 -1.36 22.15
CA ALA A 542 -9.83 -1.72 22.23
C ALA A 542 -9.01 -0.80 23.15
N GLY A 543 -9.63 0.24 23.74
CA GLY A 543 -8.97 1.23 24.59
C GLY A 543 -8.03 2.19 23.86
N ARG A 544 -8.10 2.27 22.52
CA ARG A 544 -7.21 3.07 21.68
C ARG A 544 -7.95 4.32 21.17
N ALA A 545 -7.44 5.49 21.53
CA ALA A 545 -7.92 6.74 20.96
C ALA A 545 -7.39 6.92 19.52
N PRO A 546 -8.16 7.54 18.62
CA PRO A 546 -7.67 7.90 17.30
C PRO A 546 -6.60 8.99 17.39
N GLY A 547 -5.68 9.01 16.42
CA GLY A 547 -4.62 10.01 16.34
C GLY A 547 -5.13 11.45 16.16
N HIS A 548 -4.30 12.43 16.53
CA HIS A 548 -4.63 13.87 16.46
C HIS A 548 -5.03 14.36 15.05
N TRP A 549 -4.57 13.71 13.99
CA TRP A 549 -4.98 14.00 12.61
C TRP A 549 -6.46 13.72 12.32
N LEU A 550 -7.11 12.82 13.07
CA LEU A 550 -8.56 12.63 12.93
C LEU A 550 -9.31 13.88 13.40
N VAL A 551 -8.84 14.54 14.45
CA VAL A 551 -9.41 15.81 14.92
C VAL A 551 -9.30 16.87 13.83
N ARG A 552 -8.14 16.99 13.16
CA ARG A 552 -7.98 17.91 12.01
C ARG A 552 -8.92 17.55 10.86
N THR A 553 -9.06 16.26 10.57
CA THR A 553 -9.98 15.79 9.52
C THR A 553 -11.43 16.16 9.85
N ALA A 554 -11.87 15.92 11.09
CA ALA A 554 -13.20 16.30 11.56
C ALA A 554 -13.42 17.82 11.46
N GLU A 555 -12.39 18.63 11.79
CA GLU A 555 -12.44 20.09 11.64
C GLU A 555 -12.60 20.53 10.19
N LEU A 556 -11.84 19.92 9.27
CA LEU A 556 -11.88 20.21 7.84
C LEU A 556 -13.21 19.82 7.20
N LEU A 557 -13.79 18.69 7.61
CA LEU A 557 -15.06 18.18 7.10
C LEU A 557 -16.28 18.75 7.85
N GLY A 558 -16.08 19.69 8.80
CA GLY A 558 -17.19 20.28 9.58
C GLY A 558 -17.99 19.25 10.39
N ARG A 559 -17.37 18.14 10.83
CA ARG A 559 -18.03 17.04 11.54
C ARG A 559 -17.80 17.13 13.05
N ASP A 560 -18.78 17.62 13.79
CA ASP A 560 -18.77 17.64 15.26
C ASP A 560 -19.53 16.46 15.91
N HIS A 561 -20.18 15.63 15.11
CA HIS A 561 -21.11 14.59 15.55
C HIS A 561 -20.53 13.17 15.47
N TRP A 562 -19.29 13.00 15.01
CA TRP A 562 -18.65 11.69 14.97
C TRP A 562 -18.56 11.08 16.36
N LYS A 563 -19.21 9.94 16.52
CA LYS A 563 -19.23 9.15 17.75
C LYS A 563 -19.31 7.67 17.35
N GLY A 564 -18.92 6.80 18.29
CA GLY A 564 -19.09 5.37 18.11
C GLY A 564 -20.53 5.02 17.70
N SER A 565 -20.67 4.30 16.58
CA SER A 565 -21.90 3.66 16.15
C SER A 565 -21.64 2.19 15.88
N VAL A 566 -22.63 1.34 16.15
CA VAL A 566 -22.61 -0.07 15.79
C VAL A 566 -23.46 -0.23 14.53
N LEU A 567 -22.98 -1.02 13.57
CA LEU A 567 -23.79 -1.48 12.46
C LEU A 567 -24.49 -2.77 12.89
N ASP A 568 -25.82 -2.81 12.79
CA ASP A 568 -26.54 -4.07 12.82
C ASP A 568 -26.69 -4.57 11.36
N PRO A 569 -26.00 -5.67 10.98
CA PRO A 569 -26.05 -6.16 9.60
C PRO A 569 -27.45 -6.61 9.18
N VAL A 570 -28.27 -7.13 10.11
CA VAL A 570 -29.60 -7.66 9.83
C VAL A 570 -30.58 -6.52 9.56
N ASP A 571 -30.61 -5.52 10.43
CA ASP A 571 -31.46 -4.33 10.25
C ASP A 571 -31.07 -3.58 8.96
N THR A 572 -29.77 -3.49 8.68
CA THR A 572 -29.27 -2.84 7.45
C THR A 572 -29.70 -3.60 6.20
N LEU A 573 -29.68 -4.94 6.22
CA LEU A 573 -30.18 -5.75 5.12
C LEU A 573 -31.68 -5.57 4.91
N GLN A 574 -32.46 -5.41 5.98
CA GLN A 574 -33.88 -5.13 5.87
C GLN A 574 -34.15 -3.79 5.18
N GLN A 575 -33.39 -2.74 5.53
CA GLN A 575 -33.48 -1.44 4.85
C GLN A 575 -33.10 -1.53 3.37
N LEU A 576 -32.02 -2.25 3.05
CA LEU A 576 -31.62 -2.50 1.66
C LEU A 576 -32.67 -3.30 0.88
N ALA A 577 -33.40 -4.20 1.53
CA ALA A 577 -34.48 -4.97 0.90
C ALA A 577 -35.61 -4.07 0.39
N GLU A 578 -36.03 -3.10 1.22
CA GLU A 578 -37.07 -2.12 0.86
C GLU A 578 -36.67 -1.29 -0.35
N GLU A 579 -35.39 -0.92 -0.43
CA GLU A 579 -34.84 -0.18 -1.57
C GLU A 579 -34.74 -1.02 -2.85
N VAL A 580 -34.28 -2.27 -2.76
CA VAL A 580 -34.25 -3.20 -3.92
C VAL A 580 -35.66 -3.38 -4.49
N GLU A 581 -36.66 -3.50 -3.61
CA GLU A 581 -38.06 -3.61 -4.01
C GLU A 581 -38.58 -2.30 -4.63
N GLY A 582 -38.20 -1.14 -4.07
CA GLY A 582 -38.53 0.18 -4.62
C GLY A 582 -37.95 0.40 -6.03
N ASP A 583 -36.67 0.06 -6.23
CA ASP A 583 -35.99 0.10 -7.54
C ASP A 583 -36.71 -0.75 -8.59
N ARG A 584 -37.19 -1.94 -8.18
CA ARG A 584 -37.95 -2.85 -9.02
C ARG A 584 -39.29 -2.23 -9.44
N HIS A 585 -40.01 -1.62 -8.50
CA HIS A 585 -41.27 -0.93 -8.79
C HIS A 585 -41.05 0.22 -9.80
N LEU A 586 -40.00 1.03 -9.64
CA LEU A 586 -39.66 2.12 -10.56
C LEU A 586 -39.31 1.62 -11.98
N ARG A 587 -38.56 0.51 -12.08
CA ARG A 587 -38.23 -0.12 -13.39
C ARG A 587 -39.45 -0.67 -14.09
N SER A 588 -40.43 -1.20 -13.36
CA SER A 588 -41.68 -1.71 -13.92
C SER A 588 -42.62 -0.61 -14.41
N GLN A 589 -42.47 0.63 -13.91
CA GLN A 589 -43.36 1.77 -14.22
C GLN A 589 -42.82 2.74 -15.30
N SER A 590 -41.56 2.60 -15.74
CA SER A 590 -40.99 3.48 -16.79
C SER A 590 -41.55 3.17 -18.19
N PRO A 591 -42.14 4.15 -18.91
CA PRO A 591 -42.79 3.91 -20.21
C PRO A 591 -41.78 3.56 -21.30
N ALA A 592 -42.16 2.60 -22.16
CA ALA A 592 -41.38 2.16 -23.32
C ALA A 592 -41.37 3.25 -24.41
N GLY A 593 -40.39 4.14 -24.41
CA GLY A 593 -40.28 5.18 -25.43
C GLY A 593 -38.87 5.78 -25.53
N GLY A 594 -37.97 5.09 -26.23
CA GLY A 594 -36.65 5.59 -26.62
C GLY A 594 -35.83 4.47 -27.26
N GLU A 595 -35.41 4.64 -28.51
CA GLU A 595 -34.80 3.62 -29.37
C GLU A 595 -33.37 3.15 -28.98
N GLU A 596 -32.90 3.46 -27.78
CA GLU A 596 -31.59 3.02 -27.28
C GLU A 596 -31.77 1.94 -26.20
N GLY A 597 -31.75 0.66 -26.59
CA GLY A 597 -31.74 -0.41 -25.58
C GLY A 597 -32.17 -1.80 -26.06
N LYS A 598 -31.48 -2.39 -27.04
CA LYS A 598 -31.66 -3.82 -27.34
C LYS A 598 -31.12 -4.75 -26.23
N GLY A 599 -30.33 -4.25 -25.29
CA GLY A 599 -29.80 -5.01 -24.13
C GLY A 599 -30.71 -5.03 -22.89
N ASP A 600 -31.66 -4.09 -22.77
CA ASP A 600 -32.42 -3.87 -21.52
C ASP A 600 -33.75 -4.63 -21.47
N ARG A 601 -34.09 -5.38 -22.54
CA ARG A 601 -35.36 -6.11 -22.65
C ARG A 601 -35.36 -7.46 -21.91
N HIS A 602 -34.20 -7.99 -21.52
CA HIS A 602 -34.06 -9.26 -20.77
C HIS A 602 -33.97 -9.10 -19.25
N LEU A 603 -33.72 -7.88 -18.74
CA LEU A 603 -33.71 -7.61 -17.30
C LEU A 603 -35.09 -7.26 -16.74
N ARG A 604 -36.03 -6.78 -17.57
CA ARG A 604 -37.38 -6.39 -17.12
C ARG A 604 -38.34 -7.56 -16.85
N SER A 605 -37.95 -8.80 -17.12
CA SER A 605 -38.83 -9.98 -17.02
C SER A 605 -38.34 -11.05 -16.04
N GLN A 606 -37.33 -10.77 -15.21
CA GLN A 606 -36.79 -11.76 -14.27
C GLN A 606 -37.56 -11.72 -12.94
N SER A 607 -37.95 -12.90 -12.44
CA SER A 607 -38.57 -13.00 -11.12
C SER A 607 -37.54 -12.73 -10.01
N PRO A 608 -37.96 -12.32 -8.79
CA PRO A 608 -37.05 -12.09 -7.67
C PRO A 608 -36.13 -13.29 -7.39
N ALA A 609 -36.69 -14.50 -7.43
CA ALA A 609 -35.96 -15.75 -7.25
C ALA A 609 -34.92 -16.00 -8.37
N SER A 610 -35.16 -15.49 -9.58
CA SER A 610 -34.20 -15.59 -10.68
C SER A 610 -33.02 -14.64 -10.51
N GLU A 611 -33.23 -13.44 -9.95
CA GLU A 611 -32.16 -12.47 -9.71
C GLU A 611 -31.24 -12.92 -8.57
N GLU A 612 -31.82 -13.46 -7.51
CA GLU A 612 -31.12 -14.06 -6.37
C GLU A 612 -30.26 -15.25 -6.81
N MET A 613 -30.85 -16.20 -7.54
CA MET A 613 -30.14 -17.40 -8.00
C MET A 613 -28.97 -17.05 -8.91
N LEU A 614 -29.16 -16.09 -9.83
CA LEU A 614 -28.07 -15.59 -10.68
C LEU A 614 -26.95 -14.93 -9.85
N ALA A 615 -27.30 -14.16 -8.81
CA ALA A 615 -26.31 -13.54 -7.94
C ALA A 615 -25.49 -14.59 -7.18
N LEU A 616 -26.14 -15.63 -6.66
CA LEU A 616 -25.48 -16.74 -5.97
C LEU A 616 -24.54 -17.51 -6.91
N GLU A 617 -25.00 -17.88 -8.11
CA GLU A 617 -24.17 -18.56 -9.10
C GLU A 617 -22.94 -17.74 -9.51
N GLU A 618 -23.13 -16.44 -9.78
CA GLU A 618 -22.05 -15.52 -10.15
C GLU A 618 -21.03 -15.35 -9.02
N SER A 619 -21.50 -15.35 -7.77
CA SER A 619 -20.67 -15.12 -6.58
C SER A 619 -19.53 -16.13 -6.43
N GLY A 620 -19.70 -17.35 -6.92
CA GLY A 620 -18.65 -18.37 -6.93
C GLY A 620 -17.47 -18.02 -7.84
N GLN A 621 -17.67 -17.11 -8.80
CA GLN A 621 -16.66 -16.65 -9.76
C GLN A 621 -16.08 -15.27 -9.38
N TRP A 622 -16.59 -14.62 -8.35
CA TRP A 622 -16.15 -13.28 -7.96
C TRP A 622 -14.69 -13.21 -7.52
N HIS A 623 -14.06 -14.33 -7.16
CA HIS A 623 -12.61 -14.41 -6.99
C HIS A 623 -11.80 -13.93 -8.20
N ARG A 624 -12.39 -13.93 -9.40
CA ARG A 624 -11.80 -13.36 -10.62
C ARG A 624 -11.61 -11.86 -10.53
N TYR A 625 -12.47 -11.15 -9.79
CA TYR A 625 -12.26 -9.76 -9.39
C TYR A 625 -11.22 -9.70 -8.27
N ARG A 626 -9.96 -10.01 -8.59
CA ARG A 626 -8.87 -10.06 -7.60
C ARG A 626 -8.75 -8.79 -6.76
N ALA A 627 -9.11 -7.65 -7.32
CA ALA A 627 -9.04 -6.39 -6.60
C ALA A 627 -10.13 -6.23 -5.54
N LEU A 628 -11.26 -6.95 -5.64
CA LEU A 628 -12.32 -7.01 -4.61
C LEU A 628 -12.15 -8.21 -3.67
N PHE A 629 -11.97 -9.40 -4.24
CA PHE A 629 -12.02 -10.67 -3.50
C PHE A 629 -10.71 -11.45 -3.49
N GLY A 630 -9.63 -10.92 -4.08
CA GLY A 630 -8.35 -11.63 -4.20
C GLY A 630 -7.68 -11.93 -2.85
N ASN A 631 -8.02 -11.16 -1.82
CA ASN A 631 -7.53 -11.34 -0.45
C ASN A 631 -8.58 -11.95 0.48
N TRP A 632 -9.78 -12.28 -0.01
CA TRP A 632 -10.82 -12.91 0.80
C TRP A 632 -10.46 -14.39 1.02
N ARG A 633 -9.89 -14.63 2.19
CA ARG A 633 -9.50 -15.95 2.70
C ARG A 633 -9.50 -15.88 4.23
N VAL A 634 -9.68 -17.04 4.84
CA VAL A 634 -9.54 -17.20 6.29
C VAL A 634 -8.20 -17.89 6.54
N GLU A 635 -7.44 -17.34 7.48
CA GLU A 635 -6.14 -17.87 7.88
C GLU A 635 -6.10 -18.04 9.40
N GLY A 636 -5.19 -18.89 9.88
CA GLY A 636 -4.96 -19.10 11.31
C GLY A 636 -5.05 -20.57 11.74
N SER A 637 -4.83 -20.78 13.04
CA SER A 637 -4.68 -22.14 13.60
C SER A 637 -5.93 -23.02 13.44
N ALA A 638 -7.13 -22.43 13.35
CA ALA A 638 -8.37 -23.17 13.12
C ALA A 638 -8.40 -23.81 11.72
N VAL A 639 -8.03 -23.05 10.69
CA VAL A 639 -7.93 -23.52 9.31
C VAL A 639 -6.90 -24.65 9.21
N ASP A 640 -5.74 -24.46 9.85
CA ASP A 640 -4.67 -25.46 9.86
C ASP A 640 -5.12 -26.77 10.52
N ARG A 641 -5.79 -26.71 11.67
CA ARG A 641 -6.34 -27.88 12.37
C ARG A 641 -7.35 -28.63 11.51
N VAL A 642 -8.28 -27.92 10.85
CA VAL A 642 -9.30 -28.55 10.01
C VAL A 642 -8.68 -29.25 8.80
N ILE A 643 -7.69 -28.62 8.16
CA ILE A 643 -6.99 -29.18 7.00
C ILE A 643 -6.16 -30.40 7.41
N GLU A 644 -5.43 -30.34 8.53
CA GLU A 644 -4.64 -31.47 9.05
C GLU A 644 -5.53 -32.63 9.54
N ALA A 645 -6.64 -32.34 10.21
CA ALA A 645 -7.62 -33.36 10.59
C ALA A 645 -8.28 -34.04 9.37
N ALA A 646 -8.34 -33.35 8.22
CA ALA A 646 -8.78 -33.95 6.96
C ALA A 646 -7.70 -34.81 6.29
N ARG A 647 -6.42 -34.63 6.64
CA ARG A 647 -5.29 -35.46 6.17
C ARG A 647 -5.27 -36.86 6.76
N GLY A 648 -5.56 -37.00 8.06
CA GLY A 648 -5.44 -38.30 8.72
C GLY A 648 -4.04 -38.93 8.54
N ALA A 649 -3.94 -40.26 8.59
CA ALA A 649 -2.67 -40.99 8.39
C ALA A 649 -2.24 -41.14 6.90
N GLY A 650 -3.00 -40.56 5.95
CA GLY A 650 -2.75 -40.67 4.51
C GLY A 650 -2.11 -39.40 3.91
N LYS A 651 -1.31 -39.54 2.85
CA LYS A 651 -0.60 -38.41 2.21
C LYS A 651 -1.47 -37.54 1.28
N THR A 652 -2.69 -37.97 0.90
CA THR A 652 -3.53 -37.27 -0.09
C THR A 652 -4.98 -37.13 0.36
N VAL A 653 -5.44 -35.88 0.47
CA VAL A 653 -6.84 -35.54 0.80
C VAL A 653 -7.56 -35.01 -0.41
N LYS A 654 -8.80 -35.45 -0.62
CA LYS A 654 -9.68 -34.87 -1.64
C LYS A 654 -10.03 -33.43 -1.25
N ALA A 655 -9.74 -32.48 -2.14
CA ALA A 655 -10.01 -31.06 -1.90
C ALA A 655 -11.47 -30.81 -1.49
N ALA A 656 -12.44 -31.48 -2.10
CA ALA A 656 -13.87 -31.33 -1.77
C ALA A 656 -14.19 -31.54 -0.28
N ILE A 657 -13.59 -32.56 0.37
CA ILE A 657 -13.79 -32.85 1.80
C ILE A 657 -13.22 -31.72 2.66
N VAL A 658 -12.08 -31.16 2.25
CA VAL A 658 -11.45 -30.04 2.96
C VAL A 658 -12.32 -28.79 2.84
N LEU A 659 -12.83 -28.48 1.65
CA LEU A 659 -13.68 -27.31 1.44
C LEU A 659 -14.96 -27.39 2.25
N GLU A 660 -15.62 -28.55 2.27
CA GLU A 660 -16.83 -28.78 3.06
C GLU A 660 -16.56 -28.58 4.55
N ARG A 661 -15.49 -29.18 5.08
CA ARG A 661 -15.12 -28.99 6.49
C ARG A 661 -14.74 -27.56 6.84
N LEU A 662 -14.08 -26.83 5.93
CA LEU A 662 -13.77 -25.42 6.14
C LEU A 662 -15.03 -24.56 6.19
N CYS A 663 -16.01 -24.85 5.34
CA CYS A 663 -17.31 -24.17 5.41
C CYS A 663 -18.00 -24.48 6.74
N ASP A 664 -18.19 -25.77 7.06
CA ASP A 664 -18.97 -26.22 8.20
C ASP A 664 -18.33 -25.90 9.57
N GLN A 665 -17.00 -25.89 9.66
CA GLN A 665 -16.29 -25.77 10.96
C GLN A 665 -15.59 -24.43 11.18
N VAL A 666 -15.28 -23.69 10.10
CA VAL A 666 -14.56 -22.40 10.22
C VAL A 666 -15.45 -21.26 9.77
N LEU A 667 -15.99 -21.31 8.54
CA LEU A 667 -16.80 -20.21 8.03
C LEU A 667 -18.10 -20.06 8.80
N GLU A 668 -18.76 -21.16 9.20
CA GLU A 668 -19.99 -21.09 10.01
C GLU A 668 -19.75 -20.41 11.37
N GLN A 669 -18.61 -20.66 12.01
CA GLN A 669 -18.23 -19.96 13.25
C GLN A 669 -17.98 -18.46 13.02
N GLN A 670 -17.65 -18.07 11.80
CA GLN A 670 -17.40 -16.70 11.38
C GLN A 670 -18.58 -16.10 10.60
N ARG A 671 -19.75 -16.76 10.56
CA ARG A 671 -20.92 -16.29 9.81
C ARG A 671 -21.30 -14.84 10.16
N PRO A 672 -21.37 -14.41 11.44
CA PRO A 672 -21.69 -13.02 11.77
C PRO A 672 -20.69 -12.02 11.20
N LEU A 673 -19.40 -12.36 11.25
CA LEU A 673 -18.34 -11.52 10.72
C LEU A 673 -18.37 -11.45 9.18
N LEU A 674 -18.59 -12.60 8.53
CA LEU A 674 -18.74 -12.67 7.09
C LEU A 674 -19.95 -11.85 6.64
N LEU A 675 -21.07 -11.95 7.36
CA LEU A 675 -22.28 -11.18 7.09
C LEU A 675 -22.00 -9.67 7.19
N GLU A 676 -21.40 -9.20 8.28
CA GLU A 676 -21.03 -7.79 8.44
C GLU A 676 -20.18 -7.28 7.27
N ARG A 677 -19.15 -8.04 6.88
CA ARG A 677 -18.28 -7.69 5.75
C ARG A 677 -19.04 -7.60 4.43
N LEU A 678 -19.96 -8.51 4.16
CA LEU A 678 -20.77 -8.50 2.95
C LEU A 678 -21.76 -7.33 2.93
N VAL A 679 -22.36 -7.01 4.07
CA VAL A 679 -23.22 -5.82 4.21
C VAL A 679 -22.42 -4.54 3.97
N LEU A 680 -21.25 -4.40 4.59
CA LEU A 680 -20.37 -3.25 4.35
C LEU A 680 -19.94 -3.14 2.89
N GLN A 681 -19.59 -4.26 2.26
CA GLN A 681 -19.25 -4.29 0.84
C GLN A 681 -20.45 -3.90 -0.04
N THR A 682 -21.68 -4.28 0.35
CA THR A 682 -22.92 -3.86 -0.32
C THR A 682 -23.11 -2.35 -0.24
N LEU A 683 -22.97 -1.77 0.96
CA LEU A 683 -23.07 -0.33 1.18
C LEU A 683 -21.99 0.44 0.42
N TRP A 684 -20.76 -0.06 0.39
CA TRP A 684 -19.67 0.53 -0.39
C TRP A 684 -19.98 0.54 -1.90
N LEU A 685 -20.45 -0.59 -2.46
CA LEU A 685 -20.85 -0.68 -3.87
C LEU A 685 -22.01 0.27 -4.19
N LYS A 686 -22.97 0.42 -3.27
CA LYS A 686 -24.09 1.36 -3.40
C LYS A 686 -23.59 2.81 -3.40
N ALA A 687 -22.64 3.14 -2.53
CA ALA A 687 -22.02 4.46 -2.47
C ALA A 687 -21.14 4.79 -3.70
N ALA A 688 -20.73 3.78 -4.48
CA ALA A 688 -19.74 3.92 -5.55
C ALA A 688 -20.24 4.55 -6.87
N ALA A 689 -21.39 5.24 -6.86
CA ALA A 689 -21.92 6.10 -7.94
C ALA A 689 -21.83 5.55 -9.38
N GLY A 690 -21.89 4.23 -9.58
CA GLY A 690 -21.87 3.57 -10.89
C GLY A 690 -20.49 3.20 -11.45
N GLU A 691 -19.38 3.51 -10.75
CA GLU A 691 -18.04 3.01 -11.10
C GLU A 691 -17.81 1.56 -10.60
N ALA A 692 -18.77 1.00 -9.87
CA ALA A 692 -18.68 -0.32 -9.27
C ALA A 692 -18.60 -1.45 -10.31
N PRO A 693 -17.68 -2.43 -10.15
CA PRO A 693 -17.51 -3.53 -11.09
C PRO A 693 -18.65 -4.57 -11.02
N ILE A 694 -19.41 -4.58 -9.93
CA ILE A 694 -20.60 -5.42 -9.75
C ILE A 694 -21.74 -4.55 -9.20
N PRO A 695 -23.00 -4.75 -9.65
CA PRO A 695 -24.15 -4.07 -9.07
C PRO A 695 -24.29 -4.42 -7.58
N TRP A 696 -24.57 -3.42 -6.74
CA TRP A 696 -24.70 -3.63 -5.30
C TRP A 696 -25.84 -4.60 -4.96
N GLN A 697 -26.91 -4.65 -5.77
CA GLN A 697 -28.02 -5.59 -5.61
C GLN A 697 -27.56 -7.06 -5.69
N ARG A 698 -26.53 -7.35 -6.51
CA ARG A 698 -25.95 -8.71 -6.57
C ARG A 698 -25.27 -9.08 -5.25
N MET A 699 -24.52 -8.15 -4.67
CA MET A 699 -23.90 -8.35 -3.34
C MET A 699 -24.96 -8.51 -2.25
N TYR A 700 -26.01 -7.70 -2.30
CA TYR A 700 -27.13 -7.77 -1.37
C TYR A 700 -27.73 -9.18 -1.29
N HIS A 701 -28.03 -9.82 -2.43
CA HIS A 701 -28.59 -11.18 -2.43
C HIS A 701 -27.66 -12.23 -1.82
N VAL A 702 -26.35 -12.09 -2.01
CA VAL A 702 -25.36 -12.98 -1.37
C VAL A 702 -25.32 -12.74 0.14
N ALA A 703 -25.35 -11.48 0.58
CA ALA A 703 -25.42 -11.13 2.00
C ALA A 703 -26.71 -11.67 2.64
N GLN A 704 -27.84 -11.59 1.94
CA GLN A 704 -29.13 -12.13 2.36
C GLN A 704 -29.06 -13.66 2.54
N ALA A 705 -28.48 -14.39 1.60
CA ALA A 705 -28.29 -15.83 1.73
C ALA A 705 -27.37 -16.22 2.89
N VAL A 706 -26.34 -15.40 3.19
CA VAL A 706 -25.47 -15.60 4.37
C VAL A 706 -26.19 -15.27 5.68
N ALA A 707 -27.15 -14.36 5.67
CA ALA A 707 -27.98 -14.04 6.84
C ALA A 707 -28.98 -15.16 7.19
N ASP A 708 -29.40 -15.96 6.21
CA ASP A 708 -30.32 -17.08 6.42
C ASP A 708 -29.59 -18.27 7.07
N GLU A 709 -29.87 -18.52 8.35
CA GLU A 709 -29.34 -19.67 9.10
C GLU A 709 -29.85 -21.02 8.58
N GLY A 710 -30.96 -21.03 7.81
CA GLY A 710 -31.47 -22.22 7.13
C GLY A 710 -30.62 -22.65 5.94
N ILE A 711 -29.77 -21.78 5.40
CA ILE A 711 -28.88 -22.06 4.27
C ILE A 711 -27.47 -22.30 4.80
N ALA A 712 -26.95 -23.51 4.64
CA ALA A 712 -25.57 -23.82 5.04
C ALA A 712 -24.56 -23.06 4.16
N LEU A 713 -23.48 -22.52 4.75
CA LEU A 713 -22.48 -21.75 3.98
C LEU A 713 -21.83 -22.54 2.84
N LYS A 714 -21.79 -23.88 2.94
CA LYS A 714 -21.30 -24.72 1.84
C LYS A 714 -22.20 -24.73 0.59
N GLU A 715 -23.44 -24.28 0.72
CA GLU A 715 -24.39 -24.12 -0.39
C GLU A 715 -24.25 -22.75 -1.06
N ILE A 716 -23.55 -21.80 -0.44
CA ILE A 716 -23.33 -20.45 -0.96
C ILE A 716 -22.01 -20.43 -1.76
N PRO A 717 -22.05 -20.19 -3.09
CA PRO A 717 -20.85 -20.32 -3.93
C PRO A 717 -19.69 -19.40 -3.54
N LEU A 718 -19.97 -18.19 -3.03
CA LEU A 718 -18.93 -17.29 -2.51
C LEU A 718 -18.19 -17.89 -1.32
N ALA A 719 -18.88 -18.48 -0.35
CA ALA A 719 -18.27 -19.08 0.83
C ALA A 719 -17.39 -20.28 0.45
N VAL A 720 -17.85 -21.12 -0.50
CA VAL A 720 -17.03 -22.20 -1.07
C VAL A 720 -15.79 -21.64 -1.79
N SER A 721 -15.90 -20.51 -2.49
CA SER A 721 -14.77 -19.83 -3.12
C SER A 721 -13.75 -19.32 -2.08
N ILE A 722 -14.22 -18.73 -0.98
CA ILE A 722 -13.36 -18.28 0.13
C ILE A 722 -12.63 -19.48 0.74
N ALA A 723 -13.33 -20.58 1.05
CA ALA A 723 -12.72 -21.80 1.57
C ALA A 723 -11.65 -22.36 0.63
N ARG A 724 -11.89 -22.29 -0.69
CA ARG A 724 -10.92 -22.73 -1.71
C ARG A 724 -9.66 -21.86 -1.71
N HIS A 725 -9.80 -20.55 -1.56
CA HIS A 725 -8.65 -19.66 -1.42
C HIS A 725 -7.85 -19.92 -0.15
N SER A 726 -8.53 -20.11 0.99
CA SER A 726 -7.90 -20.47 2.27
C SER A 726 -7.07 -21.75 2.14
N PHE A 727 -7.65 -22.80 1.54
CA PHE A 727 -6.95 -24.06 1.30
C PHE A 727 -5.75 -23.90 0.35
N THR A 728 -5.90 -23.08 -0.70
CA THR A 728 -4.82 -22.81 -1.65
C THR A 728 -3.66 -22.06 -1.00
N ALA A 729 -3.95 -21.04 -0.17
CA ALA A 729 -2.95 -20.30 0.58
C ALA A 729 -2.19 -21.20 1.57
N TYR A 730 -2.92 -22.05 2.29
CA TYR A 730 -2.34 -23.05 3.18
C TYR A 730 -1.34 -23.98 2.47
N ARG A 731 -1.70 -24.50 1.28
CA ARG A 731 -0.83 -25.37 0.48
C ARG A 731 0.46 -24.67 0.08
N LYS A 732 0.37 -23.43 -0.44
CA LYS A 732 1.54 -22.63 -0.81
C LYS A 732 2.48 -22.39 0.37
N ARG A 733 1.94 -22.05 1.54
CA ARG A 733 2.73 -21.85 2.77
C ARG A 733 3.50 -23.11 3.17
N ASN A 734 2.86 -24.28 3.09
CA ASN A 734 3.51 -25.56 3.43
C ASN A 734 4.54 -26.01 2.39
N GLU A 735 4.33 -25.71 1.10
CA GLU A 735 5.32 -25.97 0.05
C GLU A 735 6.58 -25.12 0.26
N ASN A 736 6.42 -23.83 0.60
CA ASN A 736 7.54 -22.94 0.94
C ASN A 736 8.29 -23.38 2.20
N ASN A 737 7.58 -23.80 3.25
CA ASN A 737 8.21 -24.28 4.49
C ASN A 737 8.99 -25.59 4.28
N ARG A 738 8.54 -26.49 3.40
CA ARG A 738 9.27 -27.72 3.06
C ARG A 738 10.55 -27.47 2.26
N GLN A 739 10.55 -26.43 1.43
CA GLN A 739 11.74 -26.02 0.67
C GLN A 739 12.78 -25.32 1.54
N GLY A 740 12.37 -24.59 2.58
CA GLY A 740 13.28 -23.95 3.55
C GLY A 740 13.85 -24.88 4.63
N SER A 741 13.23 -26.03 4.89
CA SER A 741 13.74 -27.03 5.86
C SER A 741 14.71 -28.07 5.27
N GLY A 742 15.00 -27.97 3.96
CA GLY A 742 15.88 -28.88 3.22
C GLY A 742 17.21 -28.26 2.79
N SER A 743 17.52 -27.05 3.25
CA SER A 743 18.76 -26.30 2.98
C SER A 743 19.62 -26.18 4.23
#